data_AF-A0A8H7I2C6-F1
#
_entry.id   AF-A0A8H7I2C6-F1
#
_cell.length_a   1.000
_cell.length_b   1.000
_cell.length_c   1.000
_cell.angle_alpha   90.00
_cell.angle_beta   90.00
_cell.angle_gamma   90.00
#
_symmetry.space_group_name_H-M   'P 1'
#
loop_
_entity.id
_entity.type
_entity.pdbx_description
1 polymer ?
#
loop_
_entity_poly.entity_id
_entity_poly.type
_entity_poly.pdbx_seq_one_letter_code
_entity_poly.pdbx_strand_id
1 'polypeptide(L)'
;MSARAVRVGPPSRKPSGSAQTVSSNPSSAPIATPSPVPRRRSSIRTVTAQDENPGWKWPDSPAPSPDKEKRTLLLDSTPGRTKLKDAKTAATDKGPTMTLREQEKLIDQVKRENFALKLKVHFLEERLNQLAPDHLEAALKQNISLKIEVQSQRVELKKHKKAATDAERAMAELRREMEASGSSQLRCKRSARGSGGSATGEVQDLRARNAQLEDELEEVRQALVETNEALERSGAAVVEELEDENAALRREAQAQLDALAQLGEERDDALEELDAIRLAHEQLIRRHESSLQDRSASRLQFEDERNEREALEEDVNALRDKLTATNIEMESRENEFRVLEAELRADMDERDAEWRQEMAELGSRVEELQDALAAREEELREVRLRNEDLEENTTILHDQVETAFAHVENERNALINEKEDREAELEAANADIAAQGKRIYELEEALEAAQAAEAEARQEREVEMQVVAALKEKLSTAKNELRSLQTSYTALEDQLAAQRERETEMSRRDDLIAEEMEDLRAIREELEAEKRALEDDLMRTEDKWEKERADREREGKIWAGRLEDAERLQARAVDELEHDLEHAREQLRSVELTLAQRDADLAAVQAALRSLETARENSTTDKFSMELELDRLRRDLERCEDELARARRELADAESRGREREAVVDKMHAEKRDLETQLAVQRQTRLNLSEKLDAAQANLKTIETDAASHKLRITELESRLSKDQRSHATTEAQYREQITERNTLLLTICKYIDQVLGADKKRSGDGKPFTNFSVFHDRILERLRSLTMINTEFVKRSQELEARLMGKIQELNKALDARMKGLDKFEVSLKTVAEARQGWRKKLGAKEGELDALRAHNDELTIQLRQLRRASSGEGVLASTEIKSLSARAQNAERRLQNAQNLLAAAEERFTQQSERNSGSEMRWEARVKEYEGRVRAAEEKVKRERQGAKERTTELENAIRSLERQLEREKKRSAQLSDMNDLNKVNPGSS
;
A
#
# COMPACT_ATOMS: atom_id res chain seq x y z
N MET A 1 28.16 55.25 -64.63
CA MET A 1 27.72 55.31 -63.23
C MET A 1 26.19 55.21 -63.19
N SER A 2 25.64 54.59 -62.14
CA SER A 2 24.28 54.74 -61.55
C SER A 2 22.97 54.72 -62.41
N ALA A 3 22.16 53.70 -62.13
CA ALA A 3 20.78 53.78 -61.59
C ALA A 3 19.49 53.91 -62.45
N ARG A 4 18.71 52.80 -62.46
CA ARG A 4 17.33 52.62 -61.89
C ARG A 4 16.03 53.12 -62.59
N ALA A 5 15.32 52.15 -63.20
CA ALA A 5 13.85 51.87 -63.19
C ALA A 5 12.76 52.85 -63.73
N VAL A 6 11.68 52.26 -64.30
CA VAL A 6 10.56 52.82 -65.12
C VAL A 6 9.38 51.79 -65.07
N ARG A 7 8.04 52.01 -65.22
CA ARG A 7 7.16 53.13 -65.67
C ARG A 7 5.86 53.30 -64.80
N VAL A 8 4.65 53.44 -65.40
CA VAL A 8 3.35 53.86 -64.82
C VAL A 8 2.14 53.11 -65.48
N GLY A 9 0.96 53.01 -64.82
CA GLY A 9 -0.28 52.23 -65.21
C GLY A 9 -1.18 52.84 -66.31
N PRO A 10 -2.56 52.76 -66.34
CA PRO A 10 -3.62 52.14 -65.46
C PRO A 10 -4.59 51.17 -66.27
N PRO A 11 -5.96 51.15 -66.31
CA PRO A 11 -7.12 51.45 -65.39
C PRO A 11 -8.38 50.46 -65.37
N SER A 12 -9.35 50.70 -64.45
CA SER A 12 -10.85 50.62 -64.59
C SER A 12 -11.76 49.38 -64.22
N ARG A 13 -13.00 49.70 -63.76
CA ARG A 13 -14.33 48.96 -63.69
C ARG A 13 -14.74 47.98 -62.52
N LYS A 14 -16.08 47.74 -62.42
CA LYS A 14 -16.96 46.97 -61.46
C LYS A 14 -18.20 46.38 -62.26
N PRO A 15 -19.27 45.69 -61.75
CA PRO A 15 -19.71 45.29 -60.37
C PRO A 15 -20.39 43.87 -60.15
N SER A 16 -20.88 43.60 -58.90
CA SER A 16 -21.81 42.51 -58.40
C SER A 16 -21.27 41.06 -58.19
N GLY A 17 -21.73 40.22 -57.23
CA GLY A 17 -22.60 40.40 -56.02
C GLY A 17 -23.04 39.07 -55.29
N SER A 18 -23.43 39.12 -53.99
CA SER A 18 -24.22 38.13 -53.15
C SER A 18 -23.73 36.67 -52.89
N ALA A 19 -24.10 35.89 -51.85
CA ALA A 19 -24.63 36.09 -50.45
C ALA A 19 -24.80 34.74 -49.65
N GLN A 20 -24.88 34.78 -48.29
CA GLN A 20 -25.54 33.79 -47.33
C GLN A 20 -24.95 32.34 -47.23
N THR A 21 -25.19 31.39 -46.26
CA THR A 21 -26.01 31.15 -45.00
C THR A 21 -25.48 29.84 -44.29
N VAL A 22 -25.84 29.29 -43.08
CA VAL A 22 -26.23 29.73 -41.69
C VAL A 22 -26.50 28.49 -40.76
N SER A 23 -26.17 28.57 -39.44
CA SER A 23 -26.65 27.79 -38.23
C SER A 23 -26.32 26.30 -37.89
N SER A 24 -25.93 26.08 -36.61
CA SER A 24 -26.23 25.05 -35.55
C SER A 24 -26.54 23.53 -35.75
N ASN A 25 -25.93 22.69 -34.87
CA ASN A 25 -26.40 21.56 -33.99
C ASN A 25 -27.83 20.91 -34.12
N PRO A 26 -28.16 19.70 -33.55
CA PRO A 26 -27.41 18.73 -32.69
C PRO A 26 -27.59 17.18 -32.98
N SER A 27 -27.04 16.32 -32.10
CA SER A 27 -27.55 15.02 -31.57
C SER A 27 -27.38 13.62 -32.26
N SER A 28 -26.77 12.70 -31.47
CA SER A 28 -27.16 11.29 -31.14
C SER A 28 -27.28 10.11 -32.15
N ALA A 29 -26.26 9.22 -32.10
CA ALA A 29 -26.33 7.71 -32.11
C ALA A 29 -26.85 6.94 -33.38
N PRO A 30 -26.72 5.59 -33.50
CA PRO A 30 -26.06 4.58 -32.64
C PRO A 30 -25.08 3.57 -33.31
N ILE A 31 -24.26 2.91 -32.46
CA ILE A 31 -23.75 1.50 -32.48
C ILE A 31 -23.21 0.84 -33.78
N ALA A 32 -21.91 0.47 -33.80
CA ALA A 32 -21.39 -0.90 -34.12
C ALA A 32 -19.85 -1.02 -33.93
N THR A 33 -19.38 -2.21 -33.51
CA THR A 33 -17.97 -2.65 -33.26
C THR A 33 -17.32 -3.32 -34.50
N PRO A 34 -16.03 -3.79 -34.55
CA PRO A 34 -15.06 -4.10 -33.48
C PRO A 34 -13.55 -3.72 -33.71
N SER A 35 -12.68 -4.20 -32.80
CA SER A 35 -11.19 -4.16 -32.78
C SER A 35 -10.56 -5.41 -33.49
N PRO A 36 -9.22 -5.71 -33.52
CA PRO A 36 -8.12 -5.27 -32.63
C PRO A 36 -6.71 -4.92 -33.22
N VAL A 37 -5.90 -4.33 -32.32
CA VAL A 37 -4.41 -4.20 -32.23
C VAL A 37 -3.59 -5.45 -32.70
N PRO A 38 -2.26 -5.38 -33.06
CA PRO A 38 -1.19 -4.76 -32.21
C PRO A 38 0.15 -4.22 -32.84
N ARG A 39 0.95 -3.54 -31.98
CA ARG A 39 2.46 -3.44 -31.99
C ARG A 39 3.15 -2.60 -33.11
N ARG A 40 4.41 -2.10 -33.01
CA ARG A 40 5.32 -1.74 -31.88
C ARG A 40 6.55 -0.89 -32.31
N ARG A 41 6.78 0.27 -31.64
CA ARG A 41 8.06 1.05 -31.53
C ARG A 41 8.68 1.66 -32.83
N SER A 42 9.49 2.73 -32.80
CA SER A 42 10.04 3.57 -31.69
C SER A 42 10.58 4.94 -32.17
N SER A 43 10.97 5.80 -31.20
CA SER A 43 11.73 7.08 -31.30
C SER A 43 10.87 8.33 -31.58
N ILE A 44 11.19 9.54 -31.08
CA ILE A 44 12.36 9.99 -30.29
C ILE A 44 12.03 11.24 -29.41
N ARG A 45 12.64 11.37 -28.21
CA ARG A 45 12.72 12.59 -27.33
C ARG A 45 11.38 13.23 -26.87
N THR A 46 11.27 14.05 -25.81
CA THR A 46 12.11 14.38 -24.62
C THR A 46 11.18 14.91 -23.52
N VAL A 47 11.38 14.52 -22.25
CA VAL A 47 10.90 15.24 -21.05
C VAL A 47 11.96 15.06 -19.95
N THR A 48 12.29 16.13 -19.22
CA THR A 48 13.10 16.13 -17.99
C THR A 48 12.21 16.27 -16.77
N ALA A 49 12.70 15.83 -15.60
CA ALA A 49 11.88 15.69 -14.39
C ALA A 49 11.84 16.96 -13.53
N GLN A 50 10.72 17.10 -12.81
CA GLN A 50 10.66 17.44 -11.39
C GLN A 50 9.60 16.52 -10.75
N ASP A 51 9.72 16.29 -9.45
CA ASP A 51 8.98 15.26 -8.69
C ASP A 51 8.56 15.83 -7.33
N GLU A 52 8.00 15.01 -6.43
CA GLU A 52 7.38 15.31 -5.13
C GLU A 52 5.89 15.75 -5.20
N ASN A 53 5.00 15.29 -4.31
CA ASN A 53 5.05 14.15 -3.36
C ASN A 53 3.60 13.58 -3.17
N PRO A 54 3.33 12.48 -2.43
CA PRO A 54 2.41 11.46 -2.93
C PRO A 54 1.18 11.21 -2.05
N GLY A 55 0.23 10.41 -2.57
CA GLY A 55 -0.85 9.87 -1.75
C GLY A 55 -1.56 8.66 -2.34
N TRP A 56 -2.27 7.96 -1.45
CA TRP A 56 -3.40 7.04 -1.72
C TRP A 56 -3.11 5.64 -2.30
N LYS A 57 -3.14 4.67 -1.37
CA LYS A 57 -4.00 3.47 -1.34
C LYS A 57 -4.48 2.88 -2.68
N TRP A 58 -4.25 1.57 -2.85
CA TRP A 58 -4.92 0.72 -3.86
C TRP A 58 -5.78 -0.37 -3.19
N PRO A 59 -7.04 -0.56 -3.64
CA PRO A 59 -7.79 -1.80 -3.43
C PRO A 59 -7.83 -2.68 -4.70
N ASP A 60 -8.03 -3.98 -4.46
CA ASP A 60 -8.37 -5.11 -5.36
C ASP A 60 -8.48 -4.96 -6.89
N SER A 61 -7.96 -5.96 -7.60
CA SER A 61 -8.51 -6.45 -8.88
C SER A 61 -8.19 -7.95 -9.08
N PRO A 62 -8.97 -8.70 -9.90
CA PRO A 62 -9.15 -10.15 -9.69
C PRO A 62 -8.15 -11.07 -10.39
N ALA A 63 -8.17 -12.34 -10.01
CA ALA A 63 -7.38 -13.43 -10.60
C ALA A 63 -7.97 -13.99 -11.91
N PRO A 64 -7.14 -14.62 -12.76
CA PRO A 64 -7.55 -15.65 -13.70
C PRO A 64 -7.26 -17.07 -13.16
N SER A 65 -8.16 -18.02 -13.44
CA SER A 65 -8.07 -19.44 -13.04
C SER A 65 -7.20 -20.30 -14.00
N PRO A 66 -6.88 -21.57 -13.65
CA PRO A 66 -5.64 -22.21 -14.08
C PRO A 66 -5.79 -23.30 -15.15
N ASP A 67 -4.66 -23.77 -15.68
CA ASP A 67 -4.54 -25.19 -16.06
C ASP A 67 -3.09 -25.71 -15.94
N LYS A 68 -2.94 -27.03 -15.71
CA LYS A 68 -1.74 -27.91 -15.65
C LYS A 68 -0.35 -27.24 -15.65
N GLU A 69 0.50 -27.49 -14.65
CA GLU A 69 1.18 -28.80 -14.51
C GLU A 69 1.55 -29.18 -13.06
N LYS A 70 1.70 -30.49 -12.81
CA LYS A 70 2.05 -31.05 -11.50
C LYS A 70 3.57 -31.26 -11.38
N ARG A 71 4.24 -30.55 -10.47
CA ARG A 71 5.43 -31.12 -9.81
C ARG A 71 5.58 -30.62 -8.38
N THR A 72 5.37 -31.54 -7.44
CA THR A 72 5.74 -31.41 -6.03
C THR A 72 7.24 -31.16 -5.89
N LEU A 73 7.62 -30.23 -5.01
CA LEU A 73 8.65 -30.49 -4.01
C LEU A 73 8.43 -29.56 -2.80
N LEU A 74 8.98 -29.98 -1.67
CA LEU A 74 8.76 -29.40 -0.34
C LEU A 74 10.06 -28.71 0.14
N LEU A 75 9.94 -27.93 1.21
CA LEU A 75 10.98 -27.17 1.91
C LEU A 75 11.60 -26.00 1.12
N ASP A 76 12.26 -25.00 1.73
CA ASP A 76 12.19 -24.30 3.04
C ASP A 76 13.51 -23.49 3.17
N SER A 77 13.45 -22.40 3.94
CA SER A 77 14.52 -21.65 4.61
C SER A 77 15.97 -21.75 4.13
N THR A 78 16.50 -20.58 3.73
CA THR A 78 17.93 -20.31 3.58
C THR A 78 18.64 -20.23 4.94
N PRO A 79 19.81 -20.88 5.16
CA PRO A 79 20.55 -20.78 6.42
C PRO A 79 21.71 -19.76 6.39
N GLY A 80 21.70 -18.81 7.34
CA GLY A 80 22.74 -17.79 7.52
C GLY A 80 23.93 -18.23 8.38
N ARG A 81 24.92 -18.90 7.78
CA ARG A 81 26.38 -18.87 8.11
C ARG A 81 26.81 -18.49 9.55
N THR A 82 27.24 -19.46 10.38
CA THR A 82 28.26 -19.22 11.42
C THR A 82 29.25 -20.38 11.66
N LYS A 83 30.54 -20.00 11.79
CA LYS A 83 31.67 -20.58 12.56
C LYS A 83 32.10 -22.06 12.37
N LEU A 84 33.43 -22.24 12.30
CA LEU A 84 34.14 -23.51 12.13
C LEU A 84 34.09 -24.43 13.36
N LYS A 85 34.18 -25.75 13.13
CA LYS A 85 34.99 -26.71 13.92
C LYS A 85 35.21 -28.02 13.15
N ASP A 86 36.31 -28.71 13.45
CA ASP A 86 36.79 -29.88 12.70
C ASP A 86 36.09 -31.20 13.04
N ALA A 87 35.84 -32.02 12.02
CA ALA A 87 35.73 -33.47 12.14
C ALA A 87 36.07 -34.16 10.80
N LYS A 88 36.87 -35.23 10.84
CA LYS A 88 37.07 -36.15 9.69
C LYS A 88 35.93 -37.16 9.65
N THR A 89 35.37 -37.46 8.46
CA THR A 89 35.50 -38.80 7.83
C THR A 89 34.78 -38.92 6.48
N ALA A 90 35.46 -39.61 5.54
CA ALA A 90 34.92 -40.55 4.55
C ALA A 90 33.99 -40.08 3.40
N ALA A 91 33.90 -40.99 2.41
CA ALA A 91 32.89 -41.13 1.36
C ALA A 91 32.70 -39.95 0.38
N THR A 92 33.32 -40.13 -0.79
CA THR A 92 32.88 -39.56 -2.06
C THR A 92 31.38 -39.81 -2.31
N ASP A 93 30.63 -38.77 -2.68
CA ASP A 93 29.48 -38.92 -3.56
C ASP A 93 29.51 -37.85 -4.67
N LYS A 94 29.07 -38.21 -5.87
CA LYS A 94 29.15 -37.38 -7.09
C LYS A 94 27.77 -36.89 -7.49
N GLY A 95 27.32 -35.83 -6.80
CA GLY A 95 26.22 -35.01 -7.31
C GLY A 95 26.51 -34.53 -8.74
N PRO A 96 25.48 -34.38 -9.59
CA PRO A 96 25.68 -34.07 -11.01
C PRO A 96 26.41 -32.73 -11.17
N THR A 97 27.49 -32.74 -11.95
CA THR A 97 28.29 -31.54 -12.21
C THR A 97 27.50 -30.56 -13.06
N MET A 98 26.86 -29.58 -12.41
CA MET A 98 26.29 -28.40 -13.06
C MET A 98 27.31 -27.85 -14.06
N THR A 99 26.91 -27.70 -15.32
CA THR A 99 27.84 -27.36 -16.40
C THR A 99 28.44 -25.97 -16.19
N LEU A 100 29.63 -25.71 -16.71
CA LEU A 100 30.26 -24.37 -16.64
C LEU A 100 29.32 -23.28 -17.17
N ARG A 101 28.48 -23.60 -18.16
CA ARG A 101 27.47 -22.71 -18.75
C ARG A 101 26.32 -22.40 -17.78
N GLU A 102 25.90 -23.37 -16.98
CA GLU A 102 24.92 -23.15 -15.90
C GLU A 102 25.54 -22.39 -14.73
N GLN A 103 26.79 -22.66 -14.38
CA GLN A 103 27.52 -21.89 -13.35
C GLN A 103 27.72 -20.43 -13.79
N GLU A 104 28.14 -20.17 -15.04
CA GLU A 104 28.26 -18.81 -15.62
C GLU A 104 26.90 -18.09 -15.62
N LYS A 105 25.81 -18.78 -15.96
CA LYS A 105 24.44 -18.25 -15.92
C LYS A 105 23.94 -17.95 -14.50
N LEU A 106 24.31 -18.77 -13.51
CA LEU A 106 23.97 -18.57 -12.10
C LEU A 106 24.79 -17.41 -11.51
N ILE A 107 26.07 -17.30 -11.87
CA ILE A 107 26.93 -16.14 -11.60
C ILE A 107 26.35 -14.87 -12.22
N ASP A 108 25.87 -14.90 -13.47
CA ASP A 108 25.26 -13.73 -14.12
C ASP A 108 23.86 -13.40 -13.61
N GLN A 109 23.15 -14.36 -13.02
CA GLN A 109 21.96 -14.09 -12.22
C GLN A 109 22.34 -13.39 -10.90
N VAL A 110 23.27 -13.95 -10.14
CA VAL A 110 23.77 -13.36 -8.88
C VAL A 110 24.38 -11.97 -9.11
N LYS A 111 25.08 -11.71 -10.22
CA LYS A 111 25.56 -10.36 -10.59
C LYS A 111 24.40 -9.37 -10.77
N ARG A 112 23.33 -9.77 -11.46
CA ARG A 112 22.13 -8.94 -11.69
C ARG A 112 21.36 -8.70 -10.39
N GLU A 113 21.23 -9.72 -9.55
CA GLU A 113 20.63 -9.61 -8.22
C GLU A 113 21.48 -8.73 -7.29
N ASN A 114 22.81 -8.86 -7.31
CA ASN A 114 23.73 -8.00 -6.55
C ASN A 114 23.70 -6.54 -7.04
N PHE A 115 23.56 -6.31 -8.35
CA PHE A 115 23.39 -4.97 -8.92
C PHE A 115 22.02 -4.36 -8.57
N ALA A 116 20.95 -5.13 -8.63
CA ALA A 116 19.62 -4.70 -8.19
C ALA A 116 19.56 -4.42 -6.68
N LEU A 117 20.27 -5.22 -5.86
CA LEU A 117 20.45 -4.97 -4.44
C LEU A 117 21.27 -3.70 -4.18
N LYS A 118 22.34 -3.44 -4.94
CA LYS A 118 23.11 -2.18 -4.83
C LYS A 118 22.28 -0.95 -5.19
N LEU A 119 21.48 -1.01 -6.26
CA LEU A 119 20.52 0.04 -6.59
C LEU A 119 19.48 0.23 -5.47
N LYS A 120 18.96 -0.87 -4.90
CA LYS A 120 17.99 -0.78 -3.79
C LYS A 120 18.62 -0.27 -2.50
N VAL A 121 19.89 -0.57 -2.23
CA VAL A 121 20.66 0.02 -1.13
C VAL A 121 20.85 1.52 -1.36
N HIS A 122 21.31 1.94 -2.54
CA HIS A 122 21.44 3.37 -2.89
C HIS A 122 20.12 4.14 -2.68
N PHE A 123 19.00 3.66 -3.23
CA PHE A 123 17.70 4.31 -3.05
C PHE A 123 17.16 4.24 -1.61
N LEU A 124 17.65 3.33 -0.76
CA LEU A 124 17.34 3.31 0.66
C LEU A 124 18.24 4.24 1.46
N GLU A 125 19.52 4.37 1.12
CA GLU A 125 20.47 5.33 1.69
C GLU A 125 20.06 6.77 1.35
N GLU A 126 19.72 7.03 0.08
CA GLU A 126 19.20 8.30 -0.44
C GLU A 126 17.88 8.69 0.24
N ARG A 127 16.96 7.75 0.41
CA ARG A 127 15.70 7.96 1.15
C ARG A 127 15.90 8.09 2.67
N LEU A 128 16.94 7.48 3.24
CA LEU A 128 17.31 7.66 4.65
C LEU A 128 17.86 9.08 4.88
N ASN A 129 18.71 9.56 3.97
CA ASN A 129 19.24 10.92 3.98
C ASN A 129 18.12 11.97 3.88
N GLN A 130 17.09 11.71 3.06
CA GLN A 130 15.91 12.57 2.91
C GLN A 130 14.99 12.55 4.15
N LEU A 131 14.79 11.39 4.79
CA LEU A 131 13.82 11.23 5.89
C LEU A 131 14.39 11.51 7.29
N ALA A 132 15.71 11.52 7.47
CA ALA A 132 16.34 11.63 8.79
C ALA A 132 17.70 12.37 8.81
N PRO A 133 17.82 13.58 8.22
CA PRO A 133 19.08 14.34 8.22
C PRO A 133 19.60 14.58 9.65
N ASP A 134 18.75 14.98 10.59
CA ASP A 134 19.13 15.27 11.99
C ASP A 134 19.75 14.07 12.71
N HIS A 135 19.24 12.85 12.47
CA HIS A 135 19.77 11.64 13.09
C HIS A 135 21.11 11.22 12.47
N LEU A 136 21.30 11.46 11.18
CA LEU A 136 22.55 11.15 10.49
C LEU A 136 23.63 12.21 10.80
N GLU A 137 23.24 13.48 10.92
CA GLU A 137 24.07 14.53 11.50
C GLU A 137 24.43 14.27 12.96
N ALA A 138 23.49 13.80 13.79
CA ALA A 138 23.77 13.43 15.17
C ALA A 138 24.79 12.27 15.24
N ALA A 139 24.62 11.24 14.42
CA ALA A 139 25.56 10.11 14.32
C ALA A 139 26.94 10.54 13.79
N LEU A 140 27.00 11.52 12.87
CA LEU A 140 28.25 12.12 12.39
C LEU A 140 28.92 13.00 13.46
N LYS A 141 28.16 13.87 14.14
CA LYS A 141 28.64 14.70 15.27
C LYS A 141 29.17 13.81 16.40
N GLN A 142 28.47 12.72 16.73
CA GLN A 142 28.93 11.73 17.70
C GLN A 142 30.18 10.97 17.23
N ASN A 143 30.28 10.59 15.94
CA ASN A 143 31.50 10.02 15.37
C ASN A 143 32.69 10.99 15.40
N ILE A 144 32.46 12.28 15.15
CA ILE A 144 33.49 13.33 15.21
C ILE A 144 33.94 13.52 16.67
N SER A 145 33.00 13.56 17.62
CA SER A 145 33.29 13.63 19.06
C SER A 145 34.11 12.43 19.52
N LEU A 146 33.70 11.20 19.19
CA LEU A 146 34.47 9.98 19.46
C LEU A 146 35.85 9.99 18.79
N LYS A 147 36.00 10.59 17.60
CA LYS A 147 37.30 10.79 16.94
C LYS A 147 38.20 11.76 17.72
N ILE A 148 37.62 12.82 18.28
CA ILE A 148 38.33 13.80 19.12
C ILE A 148 38.73 13.15 20.45
N GLU A 149 37.85 12.40 21.10
CA GLU A 149 38.18 11.63 22.32
C GLU A 149 39.28 10.59 22.06
N VAL A 150 39.19 9.81 20.98
CA VAL A 150 40.24 8.84 20.60
C VAL A 150 41.56 9.54 20.23
N GLN A 151 41.54 10.78 19.72
CA GLN A 151 42.76 11.58 19.56
C GLN A 151 43.28 12.12 20.89
N SER A 152 42.43 12.57 21.81
CA SER A 152 42.80 13.01 23.16
C SER A 152 43.47 11.88 23.94
N GLN A 153 42.82 10.72 24.01
CA GLN A 153 43.34 9.52 24.64
C GLN A 153 44.65 9.04 23.98
N ARG A 154 44.83 9.22 22.67
CA ARG A 154 46.12 8.96 21.99
C ARG A 154 47.21 9.98 22.34
N VAL A 155 46.87 11.22 22.70
CA VAL A 155 47.82 12.22 23.21
C VAL A 155 48.15 11.95 24.68
N GLU A 156 47.17 11.57 25.49
CA GLU A 156 47.34 11.18 26.89
C GLU A 156 48.18 9.90 27.02
N LEU A 157 47.90 8.85 26.24
CA LEU A 157 48.75 7.65 26.15
C LEU A 157 50.18 7.98 25.70
N LYS A 158 50.39 9.00 24.86
CA LYS A 158 51.74 9.49 24.53
C LYS A 158 52.41 10.23 25.70
N LYS A 159 51.66 11.02 26.48
CA LYS A 159 52.16 11.67 27.71
C LYS A 159 52.55 10.62 28.76
N HIS A 160 51.66 9.67 29.07
CA HIS A 160 51.93 8.59 30.02
C HIS A 160 53.08 7.70 29.55
N LYS A 161 53.19 7.39 28.25
CA LYS A 161 54.33 6.62 27.72
C LYS A 161 55.66 7.38 27.82
N LYS A 162 55.68 8.71 27.66
CA LYS A 162 56.88 9.51 27.97
C LYS A 162 57.25 9.40 29.45
N ALA A 163 56.31 9.73 30.34
CA ALA A 163 56.51 9.68 31.79
C ALA A 163 57.01 8.30 32.27
N ALA A 164 56.52 7.20 31.69
CA ALA A 164 57.04 5.86 31.93
C ALA A 164 58.51 5.71 31.50
N THR A 165 58.88 6.11 30.26
CA THR A 165 60.28 6.04 29.80
C THR A 165 61.23 7.01 30.52
N ASP A 166 60.69 8.07 31.13
CA ASP A 166 61.45 9.04 31.91
C ASP A 166 61.71 8.49 33.33
N ALA A 167 60.72 7.84 33.95
CA ALA A 167 60.89 7.07 35.19
C ALA A 167 61.79 5.82 35.01
N GLU A 168 61.74 5.16 33.85
CA GLU A 168 62.68 4.07 33.51
C GLU A 168 64.13 4.56 33.44
N ARG A 169 64.39 5.79 32.98
CA ARG A 169 65.73 6.40 32.99
C ARG A 169 66.19 6.75 34.40
N ALA A 170 65.34 7.40 35.21
CA ALA A 170 65.66 7.69 36.61
C ALA A 170 65.99 6.42 37.41
N MET A 171 65.26 5.31 37.19
CA MET A 171 65.58 4.03 37.82
C MET A 171 66.84 3.33 37.25
N ALA A 172 67.28 3.69 36.04
CA ALA A 172 68.57 3.23 35.50
C ALA A 172 69.75 4.05 36.06
N GLU A 173 69.55 5.34 36.31
CA GLU A 173 70.52 6.25 36.93
C GLU A 173 70.75 5.86 38.40
N LEU A 174 69.69 5.70 39.19
CA LEU A 174 69.78 5.20 40.58
C LEU A 174 70.47 3.82 40.69
N ARG A 175 70.30 2.93 39.71
CA ARG A 175 71.02 1.64 39.67
C ARG A 175 72.52 1.82 39.42
N ARG A 176 72.89 2.77 38.56
CA ARG A 176 74.28 3.11 38.23
C ARG A 176 75.01 3.76 39.41
N GLU A 177 74.32 4.54 40.23
CA GLU A 177 74.83 5.12 41.48
C GLU A 177 75.06 4.06 42.56
N MET A 178 74.14 3.10 42.69
CA MET A 178 74.29 1.93 43.57
C MET A 178 75.47 1.03 43.15
N GLU A 179 75.67 0.81 41.85
CA GLU A 179 76.82 0.06 41.32
C GLU A 179 78.16 0.78 41.56
N ALA A 180 78.19 2.12 41.50
CA ALA A 180 79.39 2.90 41.81
C ALA A 180 79.79 2.81 43.30
N SER A 181 78.81 2.95 44.18
CA SER A 181 79.01 3.02 45.65
C SER A 181 79.56 1.74 46.27
N GLY A 182 79.27 0.57 45.68
CA GLY A 182 79.70 -0.74 46.18
C GLY A 182 81.21 -1.05 46.11
N SER A 183 82.05 -0.10 45.70
CA SER A 183 83.46 -0.34 45.32
C SER A 183 84.53 0.14 46.31
N SER A 184 84.17 0.96 47.32
CA SER A 184 85.16 1.74 48.10
C SER A 184 85.60 1.13 49.44
N GLN A 185 84.70 0.47 50.18
CA GLN A 185 84.93 0.14 51.60
C GLN A 185 85.42 -1.30 51.86
N LEU A 186 86.68 -1.61 51.51
CA LEU A 186 87.31 -2.88 51.92
C LEU A 186 88.85 -2.81 52.05
N ARG A 187 89.37 -2.05 53.03
CA ARG A 187 90.81 -2.02 53.34
C ARG A 187 91.12 -1.77 54.83
N CYS A 188 92.08 -2.55 55.35
CA CYS A 188 92.80 -2.42 56.63
C CYS A 188 92.32 -3.21 57.87
N LYS A 189 92.78 -4.47 57.95
CA LYS A 189 93.49 -5.11 59.08
C LYS A 189 93.04 -4.89 60.54
N ARG A 190 92.88 -6.00 61.27
CA ARG A 190 93.30 -6.12 62.69
C ARG A 190 93.94 -7.49 62.91
N SER A 191 94.94 -7.58 63.80
CA SER A 191 95.69 -8.82 64.07
C SER A 191 96.23 -8.85 65.51
N ALA A 192 96.44 -10.07 66.03
CA ALA A 192 97.12 -10.44 67.28
C ALA A 192 96.56 -9.91 68.62
N ARG A 193 96.40 -10.82 69.58
CA ARG A 193 96.13 -10.58 71.01
C ARG A 193 96.54 -11.84 71.80
N GLY A 194 97.20 -11.71 72.96
CA GLY A 194 97.22 -12.78 73.97
C GLY A 194 98.53 -13.00 74.76
N SER A 195 98.35 -13.37 76.03
CA SER A 195 99.36 -13.80 77.04
C SER A 195 100.38 -12.75 77.50
N GLY A 196 100.67 -12.54 78.80
CA GLY A 196 100.06 -13.06 80.04
C GLY A 196 101.00 -13.94 80.88
N GLY A 197 101.07 -13.67 82.20
CA GLY A 197 101.74 -14.55 83.18
C GLY A 197 102.21 -13.87 84.48
N SER A 198 101.69 -14.37 85.61
CA SER A 198 102.23 -14.35 86.99
C SER A 198 102.63 -13.02 87.67
N ALA A 199 102.25 -12.90 88.95
CA ALA A 199 102.76 -11.89 89.89
C ALA A 199 103.41 -12.59 91.10
N THR A 200 104.33 -11.90 91.79
CA THR A 200 104.81 -12.15 93.19
C THR A 200 105.85 -11.12 93.69
N GLY A 201 106.05 -9.97 93.00
CA GLY A 201 106.62 -8.76 93.63
C GLY A 201 105.59 -7.96 94.44
N GLU A 202 104.45 -8.59 94.75
CA GLU A 202 103.10 -8.11 95.11
C GLU A 202 102.95 -7.16 96.32
N VAL A 203 104.00 -6.55 96.84
CA VAL A 203 103.92 -5.52 97.90
C VAL A 203 104.71 -4.26 97.56
N GLN A 204 105.77 -4.38 96.75
CA GLN A 204 106.38 -3.22 96.08
C GLN A 204 105.71 -3.01 94.72
N ASP A 205 105.39 -4.09 94.00
CA ASP A 205 104.51 -4.03 92.82
C ASP A 205 103.16 -3.45 93.22
N LEU A 206 102.48 -3.87 94.29
CA LEU A 206 101.20 -3.24 94.69
C LEU A 206 101.31 -1.78 95.18
N ARG A 207 102.50 -1.16 95.19
CA ARG A 207 102.65 0.30 95.31
C ARG A 207 103.05 0.94 94.00
N ALA A 208 103.97 0.34 93.25
CA ALA A 208 104.25 0.72 91.86
C ALA A 208 103.04 0.50 90.94
N ARG A 209 102.03 -0.25 91.39
CA ARG A 209 100.78 -0.66 90.72
C ARG A 209 99.53 -0.38 91.55
N ASN A 210 99.65 0.35 92.65
CA ASN A 210 98.65 1.37 92.92
C ASN A 210 99.03 2.67 92.20
N ALA A 211 100.32 3.03 92.12
CA ALA A 211 100.79 4.06 91.19
C ALA A 211 100.40 3.71 89.75
N GLN A 212 100.82 2.57 89.17
CA GLN A 212 100.35 2.17 87.83
C GLN A 212 98.86 1.84 87.75
N LEU A 213 98.07 1.73 88.84
CA LEU A 213 96.60 1.66 88.72
C LEU A 213 95.92 3.02 88.92
N GLU A 214 96.59 4.00 89.52
CA GLU A 214 96.19 5.40 89.52
C GLU A 214 96.63 6.03 88.19
N ASP A 215 97.81 5.71 87.66
CA ASP A 215 98.29 6.00 86.30
C ASP A 215 97.47 5.21 85.26
N GLU A 216 97.20 3.89 85.39
CA GLU A 216 96.30 3.19 84.44
C GLU A 216 94.84 3.63 84.62
N LEU A 217 94.40 4.16 85.77
CA LEU A 217 93.07 4.80 85.90
C LEU A 217 93.08 6.25 85.43
N GLU A 218 94.21 6.96 85.42
CA GLU A 218 94.38 8.26 84.79
C GLU A 218 94.65 8.13 83.29
N GLU A 219 95.20 7.01 82.80
CA GLU A 219 95.38 6.64 81.39
C GLU A 219 94.12 5.97 80.84
N VAL A 220 93.32 5.28 81.65
CA VAL A 220 91.95 4.86 81.28
C VAL A 220 90.94 5.98 81.47
N ARG A 221 91.12 6.93 82.41
CA ARG A 221 90.33 8.18 82.41
C ARG A 221 90.79 9.13 81.33
N GLN A 222 92.08 9.20 80.98
CA GLN A 222 92.55 9.93 79.79
C GLN A 222 92.15 9.19 78.53
N ALA A 223 92.09 7.85 78.46
CA ALA A 223 91.55 7.17 77.30
C ALA A 223 90.01 7.23 77.23
N LEU A 224 89.29 7.35 78.36
CA LEU A 224 87.84 7.56 78.38
C LEU A 224 87.49 9.03 78.14
N VAL A 225 88.31 9.97 78.59
CA VAL A 225 88.23 11.39 78.21
C VAL A 225 88.65 11.53 76.74
N GLU A 226 89.74 10.93 76.26
CA GLU A 226 90.13 10.96 74.86
C GLU A 226 89.15 10.23 73.95
N THR A 227 88.47 9.16 74.40
CA THR A 227 87.42 8.50 73.61
C THR A 227 86.05 9.15 73.75
N ASN A 228 85.71 9.77 74.87
CA ASN A 228 84.51 10.60 74.99
C ASN A 228 84.70 11.93 74.28
N GLU A 229 85.86 12.58 74.39
CA GLU A 229 86.29 13.70 73.56
C GLU A 229 86.53 13.26 72.11
N ALA A 230 86.85 12.00 71.77
CA ALA A 230 86.87 11.56 70.38
C ALA A 230 85.47 11.21 69.86
N LEU A 231 84.53 10.89 70.75
CA LEU A 231 83.11 10.73 70.43
C LEU A 231 82.37 12.08 70.41
N GLU A 232 82.86 13.07 71.16
CA GLU A 232 82.45 14.48 71.11
C GLU A 232 83.20 15.22 69.99
N ARG A 233 84.45 14.87 69.63
CA ARG A 233 85.09 15.33 68.38
C ARG A 233 84.52 14.61 67.17
N SER A 234 84.09 13.35 67.26
CA SER A 234 83.40 12.67 66.15
C SER A 234 81.93 13.08 66.07
N GLY A 235 81.29 13.35 67.21
CA GLY A 235 79.93 13.88 67.29
C GLY A 235 79.90 15.33 66.85
N ALA A 236 80.83 16.16 67.31
CA ALA A 236 81.02 17.52 66.83
C ALA A 236 81.60 17.56 65.42
N ALA A 237 82.41 16.60 64.94
CA ALA A 237 82.81 16.55 63.52
C ALA A 237 81.65 16.09 62.63
N VAL A 238 80.79 15.17 63.08
CA VAL A 238 79.58 14.81 62.31
C VAL A 238 78.50 15.89 62.42
N VAL A 239 78.42 16.62 63.52
CA VAL A 239 77.57 17.82 63.63
C VAL A 239 78.17 18.99 62.86
N GLU A 240 79.48 19.19 62.84
CA GLU A 240 80.19 20.18 62.03
C GLU A 240 80.07 19.81 60.55
N GLU A 241 80.23 18.54 60.16
CA GLU A 241 79.93 18.05 58.80
C GLU A 241 78.44 18.26 58.44
N LEU A 242 77.49 17.96 59.33
CA LEU A 242 76.05 18.19 59.08
C LEU A 242 75.64 19.67 59.17
N GLU A 243 76.38 20.50 59.88
CA GLU A 243 76.22 21.96 59.98
C GLU A 243 76.92 22.67 58.82
N ASP A 244 78.04 22.15 58.30
CA ASP A 244 78.69 22.60 57.07
C ASP A 244 78.02 22.02 55.83
N GLU A 245 77.32 20.88 55.89
CA GLU A 245 76.37 20.43 54.87
C GLU A 245 75.08 21.24 54.94
N ASN A 246 74.53 21.52 56.13
CA ASN A 246 73.42 22.48 56.25
C ASN A 246 73.84 23.88 55.78
N ALA A 247 75.06 24.31 56.08
CA ALA A 247 75.58 25.60 55.65
C ALA A 247 76.02 25.55 54.18
N ALA A 248 76.43 24.42 53.60
CA ALA A 248 76.66 24.27 52.17
C ALA A 248 75.33 24.29 51.42
N LEU A 249 74.33 23.53 51.84
CA LEU A 249 72.98 23.56 51.28
C LEU A 249 72.30 24.92 51.50
N ARG A 250 72.58 25.63 52.60
CA ARG A 250 72.14 27.03 52.79
C ARG A 250 72.96 28.02 51.96
N ARG A 251 74.28 27.85 51.82
CA ARG A 251 75.13 28.67 50.92
C ARG A 251 74.79 28.40 49.45
N GLU A 252 74.31 27.20 49.11
CA GLU A 252 73.91 26.81 47.75
C GLU A 252 72.48 27.23 47.45
N ALA A 253 71.53 27.08 48.39
CA ALA A 253 70.21 27.69 48.27
C ALA A 253 70.31 29.22 48.26
N GLN A 254 71.18 29.81 49.09
CA GLN A 254 71.47 31.24 49.06
C GLN A 254 72.19 31.62 47.76
N ALA A 255 73.18 30.86 47.27
CA ALA A 255 73.82 31.14 45.98
C ALA A 255 72.87 30.92 44.78
N GLN A 256 71.86 30.06 44.89
CA GLN A 256 70.79 29.93 43.89
C GLN A 256 69.80 31.10 43.97
N LEU A 257 69.48 31.59 45.17
CA LEU A 257 68.69 32.81 45.36
C LEU A 257 69.46 34.06 44.92
N ASP A 258 70.75 34.15 45.21
CA ASP A 258 71.66 35.22 44.83
C ASP A 258 71.98 35.15 43.33
N ALA A 259 72.02 33.95 42.72
CA ALA A 259 72.12 33.80 41.26
C ALA A 259 70.79 34.10 40.56
N LEU A 260 69.64 33.86 41.19
CA LEU A 260 68.34 34.31 40.69
C LEU A 260 68.13 35.82 40.90
N ALA A 261 68.72 36.39 41.95
CA ALA A 261 68.80 37.83 42.15
C ALA A 261 69.75 38.44 41.13
N GLN A 262 70.94 37.88 40.89
CA GLN A 262 71.87 38.30 39.84
C GLN A 262 71.29 38.10 38.44
N LEU A 263 70.50 37.05 38.15
CA LEU A 263 69.77 36.95 36.88
C LEU A 263 68.56 37.90 36.81
N GLY A 264 68.10 38.43 37.96
CA GLY A 264 67.12 39.50 38.04
C GLY A 264 67.75 40.88 37.81
N GLU A 265 68.90 41.13 38.43
CA GLU A 265 69.74 42.32 38.28
C GLU A 265 70.35 42.35 36.89
N GLU A 266 70.96 41.29 36.36
CA GLU A 266 71.40 41.18 34.95
C GLU A 266 70.24 41.35 33.97
N ARG A 267 69.00 40.94 34.31
CA ARG A 267 67.82 41.21 33.47
C ARG A 267 67.45 42.68 33.53
N ASP A 268 67.45 43.29 34.71
CA ASP A 268 67.01 44.67 34.90
C ASP A 268 68.09 45.66 34.46
N ASP A 269 69.38 45.36 34.66
CA ASP A 269 70.53 45.97 34.00
C ASP A 269 70.48 45.75 32.48
N ALA A 270 70.10 44.57 31.96
CA ALA A 270 69.92 44.41 30.51
C ALA A 270 68.68 45.15 29.96
N LEU A 271 67.68 45.45 30.81
CA LEU A 271 66.52 46.27 30.46
C LEU A 271 66.85 47.76 30.57
N GLU A 272 67.60 48.19 31.59
CA GLU A 272 68.14 49.54 31.73
C GLU A 272 69.23 49.82 30.70
N GLU A 273 70.05 48.84 30.31
CA GLU A 273 70.93 48.92 29.14
C GLU A 273 70.11 48.94 27.86
N LEU A 274 69.05 48.13 27.70
CA LEU A 274 68.19 48.24 26.52
C LEU A 274 67.51 49.60 26.42
N ASP A 275 67.02 50.16 27.52
CA ASP A 275 66.36 51.47 27.55
C ASP A 275 67.35 52.64 27.54
N ALA A 276 68.56 52.48 28.08
CA ALA A 276 69.67 53.41 27.90
C ALA A 276 70.26 53.34 26.49
N ILE A 277 70.29 52.17 25.84
CA ILE A 277 70.65 52.00 24.42
C ILE A 277 69.54 52.56 23.54
N ARG A 278 68.25 52.37 23.85
CA ARG A 278 67.13 53.02 23.15
C ARG A 278 67.18 54.53 23.31
N LEU A 279 67.40 55.04 24.52
CA LEU A 279 67.52 56.48 24.79
C LEU A 279 68.81 57.07 24.20
N ALA A 280 69.92 56.33 24.22
CA ALA A 280 71.15 56.71 23.54
C ALA A 280 71.02 56.61 22.02
N HIS A 281 70.20 55.70 21.50
CA HIS A 281 69.88 55.59 20.07
C HIS A 281 68.96 56.72 19.64
N GLU A 282 67.92 57.08 20.41
CA GLU A 282 67.14 58.30 20.17
C GLU A 282 68.00 59.57 20.29
N GLN A 283 68.89 59.66 21.28
CA GLN A 283 69.81 60.78 21.41
C GLN A 283 70.87 60.78 20.31
N LEU A 284 71.30 59.61 19.81
CA LEU A 284 72.18 59.49 18.64
C LEU A 284 71.44 59.90 17.39
N ILE A 285 70.19 59.50 17.18
CA ILE A 285 69.34 59.96 16.07
C ILE A 285 69.21 61.48 16.14
N ARG A 286 68.80 62.05 17.27
CA ARG A 286 68.68 63.51 17.44
C ARG A 286 70.02 64.26 17.28
N ARG A 287 71.15 63.66 17.70
CA ARG A 287 72.51 64.20 17.48
C ARG A 287 73.02 63.99 16.05
N HIS A 288 72.59 62.95 15.35
CA HIS A 288 72.89 62.71 13.94
C HIS A 288 72.06 63.65 13.07
N GLU A 289 70.78 63.87 13.37
CA GLU A 289 69.93 64.87 12.72
C GLU A 289 70.52 66.28 12.85
N SER A 290 70.97 66.69 14.05
CA SER A 290 71.67 67.98 14.21
C SER A 290 73.06 67.99 13.56
N SER A 291 73.85 66.91 13.69
CA SER A 291 75.19 66.85 13.10
C SER A 291 75.20 66.66 11.57
N LEU A 292 74.10 66.23 10.96
CA LEU A 292 73.93 66.17 9.50
C LEU A 292 73.59 67.55 8.94
N GLN A 293 72.86 68.39 9.69
CA GLN A 293 72.62 69.79 9.32
C GLN A 293 73.93 70.61 9.33
N ASP A 294 74.80 70.41 10.34
CA ASP A 294 76.07 71.14 10.44
C ASP A 294 77.21 70.61 9.54
N ARG A 295 77.08 69.41 8.95
CA ARG A 295 78.13 68.79 8.11
C ARG A 295 77.95 68.95 6.60
N SER A 296 77.05 69.83 6.16
CA SER A 296 76.90 70.19 4.72
C SER A 296 78.08 70.97 4.09
N ALA A 297 79.21 71.09 4.81
CA ALA A 297 80.46 71.71 4.38
C ALA A 297 81.67 70.99 5.02
N SER A 298 82.69 70.50 4.30
CA SER A 298 82.93 70.54 2.85
C SER A 298 83.81 69.40 2.33
N ARG A 299 83.43 68.84 1.18
CA ARG A 299 84.33 68.48 0.06
C ARG A 299 85.61 67.67 0.37
N LEU A 300 85.47 66.38 0.65
CA LEU A 300 86.37 65.38 0.04
C LEU A 300 85.76 63.98 -0.14
N GLN A 301 84.74 63.62 0.64
CA GLN A 301 83.99 62.35 0.51
C GLN A 301 83.01 62.32 -0.70
N PHE A 302 83.14 63.24 -1.66
CA PHE A 302 82.07 63.62 -2.60
C PHE A 302 81.99 62.75 -3.88
N GLU A 303 82.75 61.67 -3.97
CA GLU A 303 82.73 60.75 -5.13
C GLU A 303 82.40 59.30 -4.70
N ASP A 304 82.99 58.78 -3.62
CA ASP A 304 82.60 57.47 -3.06
C ASP A 304 81.17 57.52 -2.49
N GLU A 305 80.83 58.51 -1.66
CA GLU A 305 79.45 58.74 -1.22
C GLU A 305 78.51 59.13 -2.38
N ARG A 306 79.02 59.35 -3.58
CA ARG A 306 78.22 59.65 -4.76
C ARG A 306 77.81 58.36 -5.45
N ASN A 307 78.74 57.45 -5.68
CA ASN A 307 78.46 56.12 -6.18
C ASN A 307 77.57 55.33 -5.19
N GLU A 308 77.82 55.45 -3.89
CA GLU A 308 76.97 54.83 -2.86
C GLU A 308 75.60 55.49 -2.74
N ARG A 309 75.48 56.82 -2.88
CA ARG A 309 74.16 57.47 -2.97
C ARG A 309 73.43 57.16 -4.25
N GLU A 310 74.09 57.09 -5.40
CA GLU A 310 73.46 56.73 -6.67
C GLU A 310 72.96 55.28 -6.61
N ALA A 311 73.71 54.34 -6.05
CA ALA A 311 73.24 52.97 -5.78
C ALA A 311 72.09 52.92 -4.77
N LEU A 312 72.16 53.66 -3.66
CA LEU A 312 71.08 53.71 -2.66
C LEU A 312 69.83 54.47 -3.14
N GLU A 313 69.97 55.45 -4.04
CA GLU A 313 68.87 56.14 -4.70
C GLU A 313 68.26 55.26 -5.80
N GLU A 314 69.04 54.46 -6.52
CA GLU A 314 68.53 53.40 -7.41
C GLU A 314 67.79 52.32 -6.60
N ASP A 315 68.31 51.85 -5.46
CA ASP A 315 67.60 50.91 -4.59
C ASP A 315 66.34 51.51 -3.97
N VAL A 316 66.38 52.76 -3.50
CA VAL A 316 65.21 53.48 -2.96
C VAL A 316 64.18 53.73 -4.06
N ASN A 317 64.58 54.04 -5.29
CA ASN A 317 63.66 54.18 -6.42
C ASN A 317 63.12 52.82 -6.87
N ALA A 318 63.93 51.75 -6.89
CA ALA A 318 63.45 50.40 -7.14
C ALA A 318 62.51 49.89 -6.03
N LEU A 319 62.69 50.31 -4.79
CA LEU A 319 61.75 50.05 -3.68
C LEU A 319 60.48 50.89 -3.80
N ARG A 320 60.56 52.14 -4.24
CA ARG A 320 59.40 52.98 -4.59
C ARG A 320 58.61 52.39 -5.76
N ASP A 321 59.28 51.92 -6.80
CA ASP A 321 58.64 51.30 -7.97
C ASP A 321 58.05 49.92 -7.63
N LYS A 322 58.68 49.15 -6.74
CA LYS A 322 58.06 47.94 -6.16
C LYS A 322 56.84 48.30 -5.30
N LEU A 323 56.88 49.40 -4.53
CA LEU A 323 55.77 49.86 -3.70
C LEU A 323 54.60 50.41 -4.55
N THR A 324 54.86 51.16 -5.63
CA THR A 324 53.82 51.61 -6.55
C THR A 324 53.26 50.43 -7.37
N ALA A 325 54.10 49.50 -7.82
CA ALA A 325 53.64 48.28 -8.49
C ALA A 325 52.77 47.41 -7.57
N THR A 326 53.17 47.18 -6.32
CA THR A 326 52.36 46.42 -5.36
C THR A 326 51.09 47.17 -4.94
N ASN A 327 51.12 48.49 -4.82
CA ASN A 327 49.89 49.28 -4.62
C ASN A 327 48.95 49.21 -5.83
N ILE A 328 49.46 49.29 -7.06
CA ILE A 328 48.65 49.15 -8.29
C ILE A 328 48.09 47.71 -8.41
N GLU A 329 48.86 46.68 -8.04
CA GLU A 329 48.36 45.31 -7.94
C GLU A 329 47.29 45.15 -6.85
N MET A 330 47.43 45.83 -5.71
CA MET A 330 46.42 45.85 -4.64
C MET A 330 45.16 46.59 -5.09
N GLU A 331 45.27 47.75 -5.74
CA GLU A 331 44.15 48.47 -6.33
C GLU A 331 43.46 47.66 -7.44
N SER A 332 44.22 46.91 -8.26
CA SER A 332 43.65 45.97 -9.24
C SER A 332 42.85 44.89 -8.53
N ARG A 333 43.44 44.21 -7.54
CA ARG A 333 42.76 43.14 -6.77
C ARG A 333 41.58 43.65 -5.96
N GLU A 334 41.63 44.86 -5.43
CA GLU A 334 40.48 45.50 -4.76
C GLU A 334 39.35 45.80 -5.76
N ASN A 335 39.67 46.26 -6.96
CA ASN A 335 38.66 46.52 -7.99
C ASN A 335 38.10 45.22 -8.59
N GLU A 336 38.93 44.19 -8.81
CA GLU A 336 38.52 42.83 -9.14
C GLU A 336 37.60 42.26 -8.05
N PHE A 337 37.95 42.42 -6.78
CA PHE A 337 37.12 41.98 -5.65
C PHE A 337 35.80 42.76 -5.56
N ARG A 338 35.81 44.09 -5.79
CA ARG A 338 34.57 44.90 -5.88
C ARG A 338 33.66 44.48 -7.03
N VAL A 339 34.23 44.10 -8.17
CA VAL A 339 33.47 43.55 -9.32
C VAL A 339 32.89 42.20 -8.96
N LEU A 340 33.69 41.26 -8.42
CA LEU A 340 33.23 39.95 -7.99
C LEU A 340 32.18 40.02 -6.86
N GLU A 341 32.29 40.98 -5.93
CA GLU A 341 31.23 41.25 -4.95
C GLU A 341 29.95 41.80 -5.60
N ALA A 342 30.05 42.62 -6.65
CA ALA A 342 28.89 43.18 -7.35
C ALA A 342 28.20 42.12 -8.23
N GLU A 343 28.98 41.28 -8.90
CA GLU A 343 28.51 40.11 -9.65
C GLU A 343 27.85 39.10 -8.69
N LEU A 344 28.47 38.75 -7.56
CA LEU A 344 27.87 37.87 -6.56
C LEU A 344 26.59 38.45 -5.94
N ARG A 345 26.51 39.78 -5.76
CA ARG A 345 25.26 40.43 -5.32
C ARG A 345 24.18 40.35 -6.40
N ALA A 346 24.53 40.53 -7.67
CA ALA A 346 23.60 40.38 -8.79
C ALA A 346 23.11 38.93 -8.95
N ASP A 347 24.01 37.94 -8.93
CA ASP A 347 23.67 36.51 -8.96
C ASP A 347 22.73 36.13 -7.80
N MET A 348 22.97 36.69 -6.61
CA MET A 348 22.10 36.50 -5.45
C MET A 348 20.75 37.17 -5.64
N ASP A 349 20.69 38.45 -6.05
CA ASP A 349 19.44 39.18 -6.30
C ASP A 349 18.60 38.54 -7.42
N GLU A 350 19.24 38.02 -8.48
CA GLU A 350 18.59 37.25 -9.55
C GLU A 350 18.03 35.93 -9.02
N ARG A 351 18.80 35.15 -8.26
CA ARG A 351 18.32 33.90 -7.62
C ARG A 351 17.17 34.16 -6.64
N ASP A 352 17.24 35.24 -5.89
CA ASP A 352 16.20 35.70 -4.96
C ASP A 352 14.94 36.18 -5.72
N ALA A 353 15.08 36.67 -6.95
CA ALA A 353 13.96 36.99 -7.84
C ALA A 353 13.35 35.73 -8.48
N GLU A 354 14.17 34.79 -8.96
CA GLU A 354 13.75 33.45 -9.42
C GLU A 354 12.92 32.76 -8.34
N TRP A 355 13.41 32.70 -7.09
CA TRP A 355 12.71 32.06 -5.97
C TRP A 355 11.40 32.77 -5.60
N ARG A 356 11.34 34.11 -5.69
CA ARG A 356 10.07 34.85 -5.50
C ARG A 356 9.06 34.56 -6.61
N GLN A 357 9.52 34.38 -7.86
CA GLN A 357 8.65 33.97 -8.96
C GLN A 357 8.15 32.54 -8.77
N GLU A 358 9.03 31.57 -8.50
CA GLU A 358 8.65 30.18 -8.26
C GLU A 358 7.66 30.05 -7.09
N MET A 359 7.89 30.78 -5.98
CA MET A 359 6.97 30.80 -4.84
C MET A 359 5.62 31.48 -5.17
N ALA A 360 5.59 32.47 -6.07
CA ALA A 360 4.35 33.09 -6.54
C ALA A 360 3.57 32.18 -7.51
N GLU A 361 4.26 31.46 -8.39
CA GLU A 361 3.65 30.46 -9.28
C GLU A 361 3.11 29.26 -8.50
N LEU A 362 3.85 28.78 -7.49
CA LEU A 362 3.37 27.77 -6.55
C LEU A 362 2.19 28.28 -5.72
N GLY A 363 2.22 29.53 -5.26
CA GLY A 363 1.11 30.18 -4.56
C GLY A 363 -0.16 30.22 -5.40
N SER A 364 -0.06 30.75 -6.64
CA SER A 364 -1.16 30.75 -7.61
C SER A 364 -1.68 29.35 -7.90
N ARG A 365 -0.79 28.35 -8.00
CA ARG A 365 -1.19 26.96 -8.22
C ARG A 365 -1.88 26.32 -7.01
N VAL A 366 -1.53 26.74 -5.79
CA VAL A 366 -2.24 26.35 -4.57
C VAL A 366 -3.63 27.00 -4.52
N GLU A 367 -3.76 28.26 -4.90
CA GLU A 367 -5.07 28.95 -5.01
C GLU A 367 -5.97 28.26 -6.06
N GLU A 368 -5.47 27.95 -7.26
CA GLU A 368 -6.20 27.17 -8.27
C GLU A 368 -6.69 25.81 -7.75
N LEU A 369 -5.89 25.14 -6.92
CA LEU A 369 -6.23 23.84 -6.33
C LEU A 369 -7.23 23.98 -5.17
N GLN A 370 -7.20 25.09 -4.42
CA GLN A 370 -8.20 25.41 -3.39
C GLN A 370 -9.56 25.76 -4.01
N ASP A 371 -9.60 26.58 -5.05
CA ASP A 371 -10.82 26.88 -5.82
C ASP A 371 -11.40 25.62 -6.46
N ALA A 372 -10.56 24.78 -7.07
CA ALA A 372 -10.99 23.50 -7.63
C ALA A 372 -11.51 22.53 -6.56
N LEU A 373 -10.94 22.54 -5.35
CA LEU A 373 -11.43 21.74 -4.22
C LEU A 373 -12.78 22.28 -3.73
N ALA A 374 -12.93 23.59 -3.53
CA ALA A 374 -14.16 24.23 -3.10
C ALA A 374 -15.33 23.98 -4.09
N ALA A 375 -15.05 24.04 -5.40
CA ALA A 375 -16.01 23.68 -6.43
C ALA A 375 -16.43 22.20 -6.35
N ARG A 376 -15.50 21.27 -6.10
CA ARG A 376 -15.81 19.84 -5.90
C ARG A 376 -16.56 19.58 -4.59
N GLU A 377 -16.30 20.35 -3.54
CA GLU A 377 -17.11 20.27 -2.32
C GLU A 377 -18.55 20.72 -2.57
N GLU A 378 -18.77 21.76 -3.38
CA GLU A 378 -20.12 22.23 -3.71
C GLU A 378 -20.88 21.22 -4.59
N GLU A 379 -20.23 20.66 -5.61
CA GLU A 379 -20.78 19.53 -6.37
C GLU A 379 -21.16 18.34 -5.43
N LEU A 380 -20.33 18.05 -4.42
CA LEU A 380 -20.60 17.00 -3.44
C LEU A 380 -21.73 17.38 -2.46
N ARG A 381 -21.95 18.67 -2.15
CA ARG A 381 -23.13 19.14 -1.40
C ARG A 381 -24.40 18.96 -2.25
N GLU A 382 -24.37 19.39 -3.52
CA GLU A 382 -25.52 19.19 -4.42
C GLU A 382 -25.87 17.71 -4.62
N VAL A 383 -24.87 16.82 -4.76
CA VAL A 383 -25.10 15.38 -4.93
C VAL A 383 -25.62 14.73 -3.65
N ARG A 384 -25.21 15.20 -2.46
CA ARG A 384 -25.81 14.76 -1.19
C ARG A 384 -27.26 15.18 -1.08
N LEU A 385 -27.57 16.46 -1.33
CA LEU A 385 -28.94 16.96 -1.30
C LEU A 385 -29.85 16.21 -2.30
N ARG A 386 -29.35 15.92 -3.52
CA ARG A 386 -30.09 15.11 -4.51
C ARG A 386 -30.30 13.66 -4.08
N ASN A 387 -29.39 13.09 -3.29
CA ASN A 387 -29.58 11.76 -2.71
C ASN A 387 -30.59 11.81 -1.55
N GLU A 388 -30.52 12.83 -0.69
CA GLU A 388 -31.50 13.08 0.37
C GLU A 388 -32.92 13.26 -0.22
N ASP A 389 -33.08 14.09 -1.26
CA ASP A 389 -34.32 14.22 -2.04
C ASP A 389 -34.82 12.85 -2.58
N LEU A 390 -33.92 12.01 -3.11
CA LEU A 390 -34.26 10.70 -3.68
C LEU A 390 -34.59 9.67 -2.60
N GLU A 391 -33.94 9.72 -1.43
CA GLU A 391 -34.23 8.88 -0.27
C GLU A 391 -35.60 9.25 0.32
N GLU A 392 -35.90 10.55 0.50
CA GLU A 392 -37.24 11.02 0.89
C GLU A 392 -38.31 10.56 -0.11
N ASN A 393 -38.12 10.78 -1.41
CA ASN A 393 -39.06 10.30 -2.43
C ASN A 393 -39.21 8.77 -2.41
N THR A 394 -38.15 8.02 -2.09
CA THR A 394 -38.21 6.55 -1.96
C THR A 394 -39.02 6.13 -0.72
N THR A 395 -38.87 6.82 0.42
CA THR A 395 -39.71 6.56 1.61
C THR A 395 -41.18 6.89 1.35
N ILE A 396 -41.49 8.03 0.72
CA ILE A 396 -42.86 8.42 0.36
C ILE A 396 -43.50 7.39 -0.60
N LEU A 397 -42.74 6.84 -1.55
CA LEU A 397 -43.21 5.74 -2.40
C LEU A 397 -43.37 4.43 -1.63
N HIS A 398 -42.56 4.17 -0.61
CA HIS A 398 -42.71 3.00 0.26
C HIS A 398 -44.00 3.09 1.07
N ASP A 399 -44.26 4.22 1.75
CA ASP A 399 -45.48 4.48 2.51
C ASP A 399 -46.74 4.36 1.62
N GLN A 400 -46.68 4.85 0.37
CA GLN A 400 -47.76 4.69 -0.61
C GLN A 400 -47.99 3.23 -1.01
N VAL A 401 -46.92 2.43 -1.09
CA VAL A 401 -47.01 0.99 -1.38
C VAL A 401 -47.52 0.20 -0.16
N GLU A 402 -47.07 0.50 1.06
CA GLU A 402 -47.59 -0.12 2.28
C GLU A 402 -49.07 0.20 2.50
N THR A 403 -49.48 1.46 2.33
CA THR A 403 -50.90 1.85 2.45
C THR A 403 -51.77 1.22 1.36
N ALA A 404 -51.26 1.06 0.13
CA ALA A 404 -51.93 0.32 -0.93
C ALA A 404 -52.05 -1.18 -0.61
N PHE A 405 -51.00 -1.81 -0.07
CA PHE A 405 -51.07 -3.21 0.39
C PHE A 405 -52.07 -3.38 1.54
N ALA A 406 -52.04 -2.51 2.55
CA ALA A 406 -53.00 -2.52 3.65
C ALA A 406 -54.44 -2.33 3.15
N HIS A 407 -54.68 -1.50 2.12
CA HIS A 407 -56.00 -1.39 1.50
C HIS A 407 -56.44 -2.69 0.82
N VAL A 408 -55.57 -3.32 0.02
CA VAL A 408 -55.85 -4.60 -0.67
C VAL A 408 -56.02 -5.75 0.32
N GLU A 409 -55.29 -5.78 1.43
CA GLU A 409 -55.50 -6.77 2.49
C GLU A 409 -56.83 -6.57 3.21
N ASN A 410 -57.24 -5.33 3.48
CA ASN A 410 -58.56 -5.05 4.04
C ASN A 410 -59.70 -5.44 3.07
N GLU A 411 -59.56 -5.18 1.77
CA GLU A 411 -60.53 -5.64 0.75
C GLU A 411 -60.56 -7.17 0.66
N ARG A 412 -59.40 -7.85 0.65
CA ARG A 412 -59.31 -9.31 0.67
C ARG A 412 -60.01 -9.88 1.90
N ASN A 413 -59.76 -9.33 3.08
CA ASN A 413 -60.34 -9.80 4.33
C ASN A 413 -61.86 -9.55 4.36
N ALA A 414 -62.34 -8.41 3.83
CA ALA A 414 -63.77 -8.16 3.66
C ALA A 414 -64.44 -9.17 2.71
N LEU A 415 -63.81 -9.50 1.57
CA LEU A 415 -64.29 -10.51 0.62
C LEU A 415 -64.22 -11.94 1.17
N ILE A 416 -63.32 -12.24 2.11
CA ILE A 416 -63.29 -13.51 2.84
C ILE A 416 -64.51 -13.58 3.77
N ASN A 417 -64.76 -12.55 4.59
CA ASN A 417 -65.94 -12.51 5.46
C ASN A 417 -67.24 -12.60 4.64
N GLU A 418 -67.38 -11.84 3.54
CA GLU A 418 -68.56 -11.86 2.66
C GLU A 418 -68.73 -13.19 1.89
N LYS A 419 -67.69 -14.04 1.86
CA LYS A 419 -67.75 -15.42 1.38
C LYS A 419 -68.16 -16.37 2.50
N GLU A 420 -67.60 -16.23 3.70
CA GLU A 420 -67.93 -17.05 4.87
C GLU A 420 -69.40 -16.85 5.28
N ASP A 421 -69.89 -15.60 5.29
CA ASP A 421 -71.31 -15.27 5.49
C ASP A 421 -72.21 -15.99 4.47
N ARG A 422 -71.83 -15.99 3.19
CA ARG A 422 -72.58 -16.69 2.13
C ARG A 422 -72.47 -18.21 2.19
N GLU A 423 -71.35 -18.75 2.65
CA GLU A 423 -71.22 -20.19 2.89
C GLU A 423 -72.12 -20.61 4.07
N ALA A 424 -72.24 -19.79 5.12
CA ALA A 424 -73.21 -20.00 6.19
C ALA A 424 -74.68 -19.86 5.71
N GLU A 425 -75.00 -18.89 4.85
CA GLU A 425 -76.33 -18.80 4.21
C GLU A 425 -76.64 -20.04 3.36
N LEU A 426 -75.66 -20.54 2.61
CA LEU A 426 -75.80 -21.76 1.79
C LEU A 426 -75.91 -23.03 2.64
N GLU A 427 -75.16 -23.14 3.74
CA GLU A 427 -75.30 -24.25 4.70
C GLU A 427 -76.69 -24.25 5.35
N ALA A 428 -77.20 -23.09 5.77
CA ALA A 428 -78.56 -22.95 6.29
C ALA A 428 -79.62 -23.34 5.24
N ALA A 429 -79.49 -22.84 4.01
CA ALA A 429 -80.40 -23.20 2.91
C ALA A 429 -80.33 -24.70 2.56
N ASN A 430 -79.15 -25.32 2.59
CA ASN A 430 -78.97 -26.75 2.39
C ASN A 430 -79.57 -27.57 3.54
N ALA A 431 -79.49 -27.09 4.78
CA ALA A 431 -80.14 -27.72 5.93
C ALA A 431 -81.67 -27.66 5.83
N ASP A 432 -82.24 -26.53 5.39
CA ASP A 432 -83.67 -26.39 5.09
C ASP A 432 -84.11 -27.28 3.93
N ILE A 433 -83.32 -27.37 2.85
CA ILE A 433 -83.58 -28.31 1.75
C ILE A 433 -83.51 -29.77 2.23
N ALA A 434 -82.58 -30.12 3.12
CA ALA A 434 -82.51 -31.46 3.70
C ALA A 434 -83.69 -31.75 4.65
N ALA A 435 -84.18 -30.75 5.39
CA ALA A 435 -85.38 -30.88 6.23
C ALA A 435 -86.66 -31.01 5.39
N GLN A 436 -86.78 -30.24 4.29
CA GLN A 436 -87.86 -30.39 3.32
C GLN A 436 -87.78 -31.74 2.59
N GLY A 437 -86.58 -32.20 2.24
CA GLY A 437 -86.32 -33.51 1.65
C GLY A 437 -86.73 -34.65 2.57
N LYS A 438 -86.38 -34.61 3.86
CA LYS A 438 -86.90 -35.55 4.87
C LYS A 438 -88.42 -35.53 4.94
N ARG A 439 -89.03 -34.35 4.95
CA ARG A 439 -90.49 -34.21 4.96
C ARG A 439 -91.16 -34.71 3.68
N ILE A 440 -90.49 -34.62 2.54
CA ILE A 440 -90.92 -35.25 1.28
C ILE A 440 -90.83 -36.76 1.43
N TYR A 441 -89.70 -37.32 1.90
CA TYR A 441 -89.60 -38.77 2.18
C TYR A 441 -90.65 -39.27 3.19
N GLU A 442 -90.94 -38.53 4.26
CA GLU A 442 -92.01 -38.86 5.22
C GLU A 442 -93.40 -38.84 4.56
N LEU A 443 -93.65 -37.92 3.61
CA LEU A 443 -94.90 -37.83 2.86
C LEU A 443 -94.97 -38.87 1.73
N GLU A 444 -93.85 -39.25 1.13
CA GLU A 444 -93.73 -40.31 0.13
C GLU A 444 -93.87 -41.69 0.80
N GLU A 445 -93.24 -41.94 1.95
CA GLU A 445 -93.46 -43.15 2.76
C GLU A 445 -94.91 -43.22 3.27
N ALA A 446 -95.49 -42.11 3.73
CA ALA A 446 -96.91 -42.08 4.10
C ALA A 446 -97.84 -42.28 2.89
N LEU A 447 -97.46 -41.81 1.70
CA LEU A 447 -98.21 -42.02 0.45
C LEU A 447 -98.04 -43.45 -0.06
N GLU A 448 -96.85 -44.05 0.02
CA GLU A 448 -96.58 -45.45 -0.30
C GLU A 448 -97.28 -46.37 0.71
N ALA A 449 -97.30 -46.04 2.00
CA ALA A 449 -98.07 -46.78 3.00
C ALA A 449 -99.58 -46.65 2.77
N ALA A 450 -100.08 -45.48 2.35
CA ALA A 450 -101.49 -45.30 1.97
C ALA A 450 -101.84 -46.02 0.65
N GLN A 451 -100.93 -46.01 -0.33
CA GLN A 451 -101.07 -46.76 -1.59
C GLN A 451 -100.91 -48.26 -1.38
N ALA A 452 -100.09 -48.71 -0.42
CA ALA A 452 -99.96 -50.09 -0.01
C ALA A 452 -101.22 -50.54 0.73
N ALA A 453 -101.76 -49.74 1.65
CA ALA A 453 -103.04 -50.01 2.30
C ALA A 453 -104.22 -49.98 1.31
N GLU A 454 -104.20 -49.11 0.30
CA GLU A 454 -105.21 -49.15 -0.77
C GLU A 454 -104.97 -50.33 -1.72
N ALA A 455 -103.72 -50.70 -2.01
CA ALA A 455 -103.36 -51.86 -2.81
C ALA A 455 -103.66 -53.16 -2.07
N GLU A 456 -103.54 -53.21 -0.74
CA GLU A 456 -103.99 -54.32 0.12
C GLU A 456 -105.52 -54.35 0.15
N ALA A 457 -106.22 -53.23 0.36
CA ALA A 457 -107.69 -53.23 0.29
C ALA A 457 -108.24 -53.55 -1.12
N ARG A 458 -107.48 -53.23 -2.18
CA ARG A 458 -107.76 -53.66 -3.56
C ARG A 458 -107.37 -55.13 -3.77
N GLN A 459 -106.26 -55.61 -3.21
CA GLN A 459 -105.82 -57.00 -3.28
C GLN A 459 -106.68 -57.92 -2.42
N GLU A 460 -107.28 -57.48 -1.31
CA GLU A 460 -108.28 -58.25 -0.58
C GLU A 460 -109.52 -58.43 -1.46
N ARG A 461 -110.04 -57.35 -2.06
CA ARG A 461 -111.17 -57.42 -3.02
C ARG A 461 -110.82 -58.21 -4.29
N GLU A 462 -109.58 -58.12 -4.76
CA GLU A 462 -109.10 -58.89 -5.91
C GLU A 462 -108.73 -60.33 -5.54
N VAL A 463 -108.38 -60.67 -4.30
CA VAL A 463 -108.14 -62.03 -3.81
C VAL A 463 -109.46 -62.69 -3.40
N GLU A 464 -110.48 -61.95 -2.98
CA GLU A 464 -111.87 -62.41 -2.99
C GLU A 464 -112.29 -62.81 -4.43
N MET A 465 -111.96 -61.98 -5.43
CA MET A 465 -112.17 -62.29 -6.86
C MET A 465 -111.26 -63.41 -7.41
N GLN A 466 -110.01 -63.50 -6.94
CA GLN A 466 -108.96 -64.37 -7.50
C GLN A 466 -108.75 -65.65 -6.71
N VAL A 467 -109.25 -65.83 -5.49
CA VAL A 467 -109.41 -67.16 -4.88
C VAL A 467 -110.47 -67.94 -5.67
N VAL A 468 -111.52 -67.25 -6.13
CA VAL A 468 -112.55 -67.80 -7.03
C VAL A 468 -112.00 -68.20 -8.41
N ALA A 469 -110.88 -67.61 -8.85
CA ALA A 469 -110.27 -67.85 -10.17
C ALA A 469 -108.96 -68.67 -10.13
N ALA A 470 -107.96 -68.25 -9.36
CA ALA A 470 -106.59 -68.76 -9.36
C ALA A 470 -106.42 -70.15 -8.72
N LEU A 471 -107.42 -70.64 -7.96
CA LEU A 471 -107.54 -72.07 -7.60
C LEU A 471 -107.56 -73.01 -8.83
N LYS A 472 -107.72 -72.47 -10.06
CA LYS A 472 -107.78 -73.25 -11.30
C LYS A 472 -106.53 -73.20 -12.18
N GLU A 473 -105.52 -72.36 -11.91
CA GLU A 473 -104.49 -72.08 -12.93
C GLU A 473 -103.01 -72.05 -12.44
N LYS A 474 -102.69 -71.46 -11.28
CA LYS A 474 -101.28 -71.23 -10.86
C LYS A 474 -100.51 -72.47 -10.36
N LEU A 475 -100.93 -73.67 -10.75
CA LEU A 475 -100.23 -74.94 -10.51
C LEU A 475 -99.05 -75.17 -11.50
N SER A 476 -99.02 -74.41 -12.60
CA SER A 476 -98.26 -74.74 -13.82
C SER A 476 -96.95 -73.96 -14.03
N THR A 477 -96.91 -72.67 -13.69
CA THR A 477 -95.85 -71.74 -14.13
C THR A 477 -94.57 -71.80 -13.28
N ALA A 478 -94.69 -72.01 -11.96
CA ALA A 478 -93.60 -71.91 -10.98
C ALA A 478 -92.44 -72.92 -11.13
N LYS A 479 -92.42 -73.75 -12.18
CA LYS A 479 -91.39 -74.78 -12.44
C LYS A 479 -90.28 -74.35 -13.41
N ASN A 480 -90.43 -73.22 -14.11
CA ASN A 480 -89.53 -72.86 -15.22
C ASN A 480 -88.50 -71.78 -14.88
N GLU A 481 -88.81 -70.87 -13.94
CA GLU A 481 -87.98 -69.67 -13.68
C GLU A 481 -86.72 -69.97 -12.84
N LEU A 482 -86.77 -71.01 -11.99
CA LEU A 482 -85.70 -71.42 -11.06
C LEU A 482 -84.35 -71.75 -11.73
N ARG A 483 -84.33 -72.02 -13.05
CA ARG A 483 -83.13 -72.46 -13.77
C ARG A 483 -82.24 -71.34 -14.33
N SER A 484 -82.72 -70.09 -14.32
CA SER A 484 -82.01 -68.96 -14.95
C SER A 484 -81.04 -68.23 -14.00
N LEU A 485 -81.28 -68.29 -12.69
CA LEU A 485 -80.52 -67.52 -11.69
C LEU A 485 -79.13 -68.10 -11.39
N GLN A 486 -78.93 -69.42 -11.53
CA GLN A 486 -77.71 -70.11 -11.07
C GLN A 486 -76.44 -69.79 -11.88
N THR A 487 -76.56 -69.27 -13.12
CA THR A 487 -75.41 -68.96 -13.97
C THR A 487 -74.83 -67.56 -13.78
N SER A 488 -75.50 -66.69 -13.02
CA SER A 488 -75.06 -65.30 -12.78
C SER A 488 -74.13 -65.16 -11.57
N TYR A 489 -74.24 -66.05 -10.59
CA TYR A 489 -73.58 -65.92 -9.29
C TYR A 489 -72.05 -66.11 -9.36
N THR A 490 -71.60 -67.12 -10.10
CA THR A 490 -70.17 -67.50 -10.19
C THR A 490 -69.28 -66.44 -10.84
N ALA A 491 -69.84 -65.49 -11.60
CA ALA A 491 -69.07 -64.45 -12.29
C ALA A 491 -68.64 -63.28 -11.39
N LEU A 492 -69.19 -63.17 -10.17
CA LEU A 492 -68.88 -62.12 -9.20
C LEU A 492 -67.80 -62.53 -8.20
N GLU A 493 -67.67 -63.83 -7.90
CA GLU A 493 -66.73 -64.35 -6.91
C GLU A 493 -65.26 -64.18 -7.37
N ASP A 494 -64.98 -64.44 -8.65
CA ASP A 494 -63.64 -64.26 -9.25
C ASP A 494 -63.12 -62.81 -9.16
N GLN A 495 -64.02 -61.82 -9.24
CA GLN A 495 -63.64 -60.40 -9.22
C GLN A 495 -63.23 -59.93 -7.81
N LEU A 496 -63.84 -60.50 -6.77
CA LEU A 496 -63.53 -60.22 -5.36
C LEU A 496 -62.20 -60.83 -4.89
N ALA A 497 -61.71 -61.89 -5.53
CA ALA A 497 -60.40 -62.45 -5.25
C ALA A 497 -59.28 -61.49 -5.70
N ALA A 498 -59.35 -61.00 -6.94
CA ALA A 498 -58.30 -60.19 -7.56
C ALA A 498 -58.11 -58.78 -6.95
N GLN A 499 -59.06 -58.27 -6.15
CA GLN A 499 -58.88 -57.01 -5.42
C GLN A 499 -58.00 -57.22 -4.18
N ARG A 500 -58.24 -58.28 -3.42
CA ARG A 500 -57.56 -58.56 -2.13
C ARG A 500 -56.06 -58.81 -2.30
N GLU A 501 -55.62 -59.46 -3.37
CA GLU A 501 -54.19 -59.62 -3.65
C GLU A 501 -53.47 -58.27 -3.75
N ARG A 502 -54.07 -57.30 -4.46
CA ARG A 502 -53.49 -55.95 -4.65
C ARG A 502 -53.41 -55.17 -3.34
N GLU A 503 -54.38 -55.34 -2.45
CA GLU A 503 -54.36 -54.74 -1.11
C GLU A 503 -53.19 -55.32 -0.28
N THR A 504 -52.92 -56.63 -0.38
CA THR A 504 -51.76 -57.25 0.30
C THR A 504 -50.40 -56.88 -0.32
N GLU A 505 -50.35 -56.52 -1.61
CA GLU A 505 -49.14 -55.97 -2.24
C GLU A 505 -48.86 -54.50 -1.88
N MET A 506 -49.89 -53.74 -1.48
CA MET A 506 -49.74 -52.39 -0.94
C MET A 506 -49.17 -52.44 0.48
N SER A 507 -49.82 -53.21 1.38
CA SER A 507 -49.38 -53.37 2.78
C SER A 507 -47.89 -53.70 2.88
N ARG A 508 -47.41 -54.69 2.12
CA ARG A 508 -45.99 -55.11 2.12
C ARG A 508 -45.00 -54.02 1.69
N ARG A 509 -45.44 -52.98 0.98
CA ARG A 509 -44.60 -51.82 0.65
C ARG A 509 -44.59 -50.82 1.79
N ASP A 510 -45.73 -50.60 2.42
CA ASP A 510 -45.85 -49.72 3.59
C ASP A 510 -45.06 -50.31 4.79
N ASP A 511 -45.09 -51.63 4.96
CA ASP A 511 -44.29 -52.38 5.95
C ASP A 511 -42.77 -52.16 5.73
N LEU A 512 -42.28 -52.31 4.49
CA LEU A 512 -40.86 -52.08 4.15
C LEU A 512 -40.42 -50.63 4.37
N ILE A 513 -41.29 -49.66 4.07
CA ILE A 513 -41.02 -48.23 4.31
C ILE A 513 -40.99 -47.93 5.83
N ALA A 514 -41.74 -48.67 6.64
CA ALA A 514 -41.66 -48.58 8.10
C ALA A 514 -40.30 -49.08 8.62
N GLU A 515 -39.80 -50.23 8.13
CA GLU A 515 -38.48 -50.76 8.49
C GLU A 515 -37.35 -49.78 8.11
N GLU A 516 -37.32 -49.26 6.86
CA GLU A 516 -36.33 -48.25 6.43
C GLU A 516 -36.38 -46.98 7.31
N MET A 517 -37.57 -46.58 7.78
CA MET A 517 -37.75 -45.43 8.65
C MET A 517 -37.39 -45.68 10.13
N GLU A 518 -37.26 -46.93 10.55
CA GLU A 518 -36.76 -47.30 11.89
C GLU A 518 -35.24 -47.42 11.92
N ASP A 519 -34.61 -48.00 10.88
CA ASP A 519 -33.15 -47.96 10.70
C ASP A 519 -32.64 -46.51 10.66
N LEU A 520 -33.33 -45.62 9.93
CA LEU A 520 -33.01 -44.19 9.87
C LEU A 520 -33.27 -43.42 11.17
N ARG A 521 -33.99 -43.99 12.15
CA ARG A 521 -34.10 -43.44 13.52
C ARG A 521 -32.95 -43.94 14.39
N ALA A 522 -32.64 -45.24 14.36
CA ALA A 522 -31.53 -45.82 15.11
C ALA A 522 -30.20 -45.10 14.81
N ILE A 523 -29.88 -44.90 13.52
CA ILE A 523 -28.67 -44.18 13.08
C ILE A 523 -28.65 -42.72 13.58
N ARG A 524 -29.81 -42.06 13.74
CA ARG A 524 -29.89 -40.70 14.30
C ARG A 524 -29.67 -40.71 15.81
N GLU A 525 -30.24 -41.67 16.53
CA GLU A 525 -30.05 -41.80 17.98
C GLU A 525 -28.59 -42.12 18.34
N GLU A 526 -27.92 -42.97 17.54
CA GLU A 526 -26.48 -43.22 17.64
C GLU A 526 -25.65 -41.94 17.40
N LEU A 527 -25.89 -41.21 16.30
CA LEU A 527 -25.20 -39.95 16.00
C LEU A 527 -25.44 -38.86 17.06
N GLU A 528 -26.64 -38.79 17.64
CA GLU A 528 -26.90 -37.89 18.77
C GLU A 528 -26.21 -38.35 20.07
N ALA A 529 -26.04 -39.65 20.29
CA ALA A 529 -25.28 -40.18 21.42
C ALA A 529 -23.77 -39.87 21.29
N GLU A 530 -23.19 -40.06 20.10
CA GLU A 530 -21.81 -39.66 19.81
C GLU A 530 -21.61 -38.14 19.98
N LYS A 531 -22.55 -37.33 19.47
CA LYS A 531 -22.51 -35.87 19.64
C LYS A 531 -22.53 -35.47 21.11
N ARG A 532 -23.41 -36.04 21.93
CA ARG A 532 -23.47 -35.80 23.38
C ARG A 532 -22.18 -36.22 24.08
N ALA A 533 -21.56 -37.34 23.69
CA ALA A 533 -20.29 -37.80 24.24
C ALA A 533 -19.13 -36.84 23.91
N LEU A 534 -19.09 -36.28 22.70
CA LEU A 534 -18.11 -35.27 22.30
C LEU A 534 -18.32 -33.92 23.02
N GLU A 535 -19.57 -33.52 23.25
CA GLU A 535 -19.91 -32.33 24.05
C GLU A 535 -19.49 -32.51 25.52
N ASP A 536 -19.74 -33.68 26.09
CA ASP A 536 -19.27 -34.10 27.43
C ASP A 536 -17.74 -34.06 27.55
N ASP A 537 -17.01 -34.58 26.55
CA ASP A 537 -15.54 -34.58 26.58
C ASP A 537 -14.93 -33.20 26.33
N LEU A 538 -15.57 -32.34 25.51
CA LEU A 538 -15.21 -30.93 25.38
C LEU A 538 -15.32 -30.22 26.74
N MET A 539 -16.48 -30.31 27.39
CA MET A 539 -16.70 -29.78 28.75
C MET A 539 -15.64 -30.30 29.72
N ARG A 540 -15.32 -31.61 29.71
CA ARG A 540 -14.26 -32.21 30.55
C ARG A 540 -12.84 -31.72 30.21
N THR A 541 -12.60 -31.08 29.07
CA THR A 541 -11.31 -30.42 28.79
C THR A 541 -11.29 -28.97 29.25
N GLU A 542 -12.38 -28.22 29.04
CA GLU A 542 -12.52 -26.85 29.53
C GLU A 542 -12.44 -26.81 31.07
N ASP A 543 -13.18 -27.71 31.72
CA ASP A 543 -13.22 -27.93 33.17
C ASP A 543 -11.83 -28.33 33.75
N LYS A 544 -10.92 -28.89 32.94
CA LYS A 544 -9.52 -29.12 33.32
C LYS A 544 -8.68 -27.85 33.16
N TRP A 545 -8.81 -27.15 32.03
CA TRP A 545 -8.09 -25.90 31.78
C TRP A 545 -8.43 -24.80 32.79
N GLU A 546 -9.69 -24.70 33.23
CA GLU A 546 -10.08 -23.76 34.29
C GLU A 546 -9.43 -24.09 35.64
N LYS A 547 -9.38 -25.38 36.02
CA LYS A 547 -8.72 -25.83 37.26
C LYS A 547 -7.22 -25.58 37.19
N GLU A 548 -6.58 -25.96 36.08
CA GLU A 548 -5.16 -25.68 35.79
C GLU A 548 -4.82 -24.19 35.75
N ARG A 549 -5.75 -23.32 35.35
CA ARG A 549 -5.60 -21.86 35.40
C ARG A 549 -5.70 -21.36 36.82
N ALA A 550 -6.73 -21.78 37.56
CA ALA A 550 -6.94 -21.40 38.95
C ALA A 550 -5.79 -21.88 39.86
N ASP A 551 -5.19 -23.03 39.60
CA ASP A 551 -4.01 -23.53 40.32
C ASP A 551 -2.75 -22.70 40.00
N ARG A 552 -2.48 -22.35 38.74
CA ARG A 552 -1.40 -21.41 38.40
C ARG A 552 -1.60 -20.03 39.02
N GLU A 553 -2.84 -19.56 39.15
CA GLU A 553 -3.14 -18.32 39.88
C GLU A 553 -2.93 -18.44 41.40
N ARG A 554 -3.21 -19.60 42.00
CA ARG A 554 -2.90 -19.88 43.42
C ARG A 554 -1.40 -19.92 43.65
N GLU A 555 -0.66 -20.64 42.80
CA GLU A 555 0.81 -20.69 42.84
C GLU A 555 1.41 -19.30 42.64
N GLY A 556 0.93 -18.52 41.67
CA GLY A 556 1.37 -17.14 41.45
C GLY A 556 1.17 -16.24 42.68
N LYS A 557 0.02 -16.36 43.37
CA LYS A 557 -0.24 -15.64 44.63
C LYS A 557 0.66 -16.09 45.77
N ILE A 558 0.99 -17.38 45.86
CA ILE A 558 1.96 -17.92 46.85
C ILE A 558 3.38 -17.44 46.56
N TRP A 559 3.79 -17.39 45.29
CA TRP A 559 5.11 -16.86 44.90
C TRP A 559 5.22 -15.35 45.12
N ALA A 560 4.17 -14.58 44.84
CA ALA A 560 4.12 -13.15 45.15
C ALA A 560 4.26 -12.88 46.66
N GLY A 561 3.49 -13.57 47.50
CA GLY A 561 3.61 -13.42 48.96
C GLY A 561 5.00 -13.81 49.50
N ARG A 562 5.62 -14.86 48.93
CA ARG A 562 7.01 -15.23 49.27
C ARG A 562 8.04 -14.19 48.83
N LEU A 563 7.80 -13.48 47.73
CA LEU A 563 8.65 -12.38 47.28
C LEU A 563 8.50 -11.17 48.20
N GLU A 564 7.26 -10.76 48.51
CA GLU A 564 6.99 -9.69 49.47
C GLU A 564 7.62 -9.96 50.86
N ASP A 565 7.53 -11.19 51.36
CA ASP A 565 8.13 -11.55 52.65
C ASP A 565 9.67 -11.60 52.59
N ALA A 566 10.26 -11.99 51.45
CA ALA A 566 11.70 -11.90 51.24
C ALA A 566 12.18 -10.44 51.15
N GLU A 567 11.44 -9.57 50.46
CA GLU A 567 11.70 -8.13 50.38
C GLU A 567 11.56 -7.47 51.76
N ARG A 568 10.55 -7.83 52.56
CA ARG A 568 10.40 -7.38 53.96
C ARG A 568 11.55 -7.81 54.87
N LEU A 569 12.10 -9.01 54.65
CA LEU A 569 13.27 -9.50 55.39
C LEU A 569 14.55 -8.79 54.94
N GLN A 570 14.70 -8.49 53.65
CA GLN A 570 15.83 -7.69 53.14
C GLN A 570 15.76 -6.24 53.62
N ALA A 571 14.58 -5.63 53.64
CA ALA A 571 14.38 -4.28 54.19
C ALA A 571 14.81 -4.20 55.66
N ARG A 572 14.34 -5.13 56.51
CA ARG A 572 14.77 -5.19 57.93
C ARG A 572 16.28 -5.39 58.10
N ALA A 573 16.90 -6.22 57.25
CA ALA A 573 18.35 -6.41 57.28
C ALA A 573 19.12 -5.15 56.84
N VAL A 574 18.52 -4.30 55.99
CA VAL A 574 19.05 -2.97 55.67
C VAL A 574 18.84 -2.01 56.84
N ASP A 575 17.65 -1.95 57.44
CA ASP A 575 17.35 -1.13 58.62
C ASP A 575 18.32 -1.44 59.79
N GLU A 576 18.58 -2.73 60.04
CA GLU A 576 19.54 -3.22 61.05
C GLU A 576 20.98 -2.80 60.72
N LEU A 577 21.42 -2.95 59.45
CA LEU A 577 22.75 -2.53 59.02
C LEU A 577 22.94 -1.01 59.01
N GLU A 578 21.90 -0.23 58.72
CA GLU A 578 21.94 1.24 58.83
C GLU A 578 22.05 1.66 60.29
N HIS A 579 21.32 1.02 61.21
CA HIS A 579 21.43 1.28 62.65
C HIS A 579 22.83 0.93 63.21
N ASP A 580 23.38 -0.24 62.86
CA ASP A 580 24.75 -0.63 63.24
C ASP A 580 25.80 0.35 62.70
N LEU A 581 25.60 0.87 61.49
CA LEU A 581 26.51 1.82 60.84
C LEU A 581 26.40 3.22 61.47
N GLU A 582 25.20 3.66 61.87
CA GLU A 582 25.03 4.85 62.71
C GLU A 582 25.68 4.69 64.09
N HIS A 583 25.52 3.53 64.73
CA HIS A 583 26.16 3.24 66.01
C HIS A 583 27.69 3.27 65.89
N ALA A 584 28.25 2.68 64.84
CA ALA A 584 29.69 2.72 64.55
C ALA A 584 30.22 4.14 64.28
N ARG A 585 29.44 5.00 63.60
CA ARG A 585 29.77 6.43 63.42
C ARG A 585 29.79 7.18 64.75
N GLU A 586 28.85 6.90 65.64
CA GLU A 586 28.77 7.57 66.95
C GLU A 586 29.88 7.10 67.91
N GLN A 587 30.24 5.81 67.85
CA GLN A 587 31.44 5.29 68.51
C GLN A 587 32.71 5.98 67.99
N LEU A 588 32.87 6.12 66.66
CA LEU A 588 34.04 6.77 66.06
C LEU A 588 34.19 8.23 66.55
N ARG A 589 33.10 9.02 66.51
CA ARG A 589 33.06 10.39 67.06
C ARG A 589 33.48 10.44 68.53
N SER A 590 33.04 9.48 69.34
CA SER A 590 33.44 9.39 70.74
C SER A 590 34.94 9.09 70.89
N VAL A 591 35.52 8.25 70.04
CA VAL A 591 36.96 7.95 70.05
C VAL A 591 37.77 9.18 69.63
N GLU A 592 37.38 9.86 68.54
CA GLU A 592 37.98 11.11 68.07
C GLU A 592 38.01 12.18 69.17
N LEU A 593 36.90 12.35 69.91
CA LEU A 593 36.84 13.27 71.05
C LEU A 593 37.83 12.90 72.16
N THR A 594 37.97 11.61 72.49
CA THR A 594 38.94 11.16 73.51
C THR A 594 40.40 11.26 73.06
N LEU A 595 40.67 11.16 71.75
CA LEU A 595 42.01 11.35 71.20
C LEU A 595 42.44 12.83 71.33
N ALA A 596 41.57 13.75 70.92
CA ALA A 596 41.83 15.19 71.06
C ALA A 596 42.07 15.64 72.51
N GLN A 597 41.45 14.96 73.49
CA GLN A 597 41.74 15.17 74.92
C GLN A 597 43.13 14.63 75.31
N ARG A 598 43.53 13.44 74.82
CA ARG A 598 44.86 12.87 75.08
C ARG A 598 46.01 13.69 74.51
N ASP A 599 45.82 14.29 73.33
CA ASP A 599 46.85 15.14 72.71
C ASP A 599 47.06 16.43 73.53
N ALA A 600 45.99 16.99 74.11
CA ALA A 600 46.07 18.12 75.05
C ALA A 600 46.74 17.72 76.38
N ASP A 601 46.41 16.55 76.94
CA ASP A 601 47.09 15.99 78.13
C ASP A 601 48.62 15.87 77.89
N LEU A 602 49.02 15.32 76.74
CA LEU A 602 50.43 15.12 76.37
C LEU A 602 51.19 16.43 76.21
N ALA A 603 50.59 17.45 75.59
CA ALA A 603 51.19 18.78 75.45
C ALA A 603 51.47 19.43 76.82
N ALA A 604 50.57 19.24 77.80
CA ALA A 604 50.77 19.74 79.16
C ALA A 604 51.91 19.02 79.89
N VAL A 605 52.04 17.70 79.73
CA VAL A 605 53.15 16.93 80.33
C VAL A 605 54.50 17.33 79.73
N GLN A 606 54.57 17.57 78.41
CA GLN A 606 55.80 18.05 77.76
C GLN A 606 56.23 19.45 78.22
N ALA A 607 55.27 20.33 78.56
CA ALA A 607 55.57 21.62 79.17
C ALA A 607 56.11 21.48 80.60
N ALA A 608 55.57 20.54 81.39
CA ALA A 608 56.04 20.28 82.75
C ALA A 608 57.46 19.70 82.80
N LEU A 609 57.80 18.75 81.93
CA LEU A 609 59.11 18.08 81.93
C LEU A 609 60.25 19.09 81.70
N ARG A 610 60.09 19.97 80.69
CA ARG A 610 61.03 21.06 80.37
C ARG A 610 61.27 22.04 81.52
N SER A 611 60.34 22.14 82.47
CA SER A 611 60.53 22.99 83.67
C SER A 611 61.40 22.33 84.74
N LEU A 612 61.38 20.99 84.84
CA LEU A 612 62.16 20.22 85.81
C LEU A 612 63.60 19.98 85.38
N GLU A 613 63.84 19.89 84.07
CA GLU A 613 65.17 19.72 83.46
C GLU A 613 66.10 20.92 83.73
N THR A 614 65.55 22.11 84.02
CA THR A 614 66.33 23.33 84.33
C THR A 614 66.86 23.43 85.76
N ALA A 615 66.61 22.44 86.63
CA ALA A 615 66.60 22.66 88.08
C ALA A 615 67.44 21.67 88.93
N ARG A 616 68.51 21.03 88.41
CA ARG A 616 69.34 20.13 89.24
C ARG A 616 70.77 19.85 88.77
N GLU A 617 71.76 20.44 89.44
CA GLU A 617 73.16 19.98 89.46
C GLU A 617 73.82 20.16 90.84
N ASN A 618 74.89 19.37 91.09
CA ASN A 618 75.79 19.40 92.26
C ASN A 618 75.18 18.90 93.60
N SER A 619 75.90 18.19 94.49
CA SER A 619 77.36 17.95 94.60
C SER A 619 77.72 16.52 95.06
N THR A 620 78.96 16.10 94.78
CA THR A 620 79.59 14.81 95.15
C THR A 620 80.28 14.80 96.53
N THR A 621 80.75 13.65 97.04
CA THR A 621 81.68 13.55 98.20
C THR A 621 82.47 12.23 98.22
N ASP A 622 83.25 11.97 97.17
CA ASP A 622 83.54 10.60 96.75
C ASP A 622 84.91 10.06 97.21
N LYS A 623 84.92 9.16 98.22
CA LYS A 623 86.04 8.19 98.40
C LYS A 623 85.70 6.96 99.24
N PHE A 624 85.03 7.12 100.39
CA PHE A 624 84.39 5.97 101.08
C PHE A 624 83.10 5.52 100.38
N SER A 625 82.52 6.39 99.53
CA SER A 625 81.52 5.99 98.56
C SER A 625 82.16 5.08 97.50
N MET A 626 83.30 5.46 96.91
CA MET A 626 84.01 4.75 95.83
C MET A 626 84.35 3.28 96.15
N GLU A 627 84.74 2.91 97.37
CA GLU A 627 84.94 1.49 97.72
C GLU A 627 83.62 0.71 97.85
N LEU A 628 82.59 1.33 98.44
CA LEU A 628 81.25 0.75 98.50
C LEU A 628 80.57 0.70 97.11
N GLU A 629 80.96 1.62 96.23
CA GLU A 629 80.57 1.69 94.82
C GLU A 629 81.28 0.62 94.00
N LEU A 630 82.59 0.37 94.16
CA LEU A 630 83.26 -0.76 93.48
C LEU A 630 82.58 -2.10 93.81
N ASP A 631 82.16 -2.30 95.06
CA ASP A 631 81.49 -3.53 95.47
C ASP A 631 79.98 -3.54 95.13
N ARG A 632 79.34 -2.37 94.95
CA ARG A 632 78.03 -2.26 94.28
C ARG A 632 78.16 -2.58 92.80
N LEU A 633 79.00 -1.86 92.06
CA LEU A 633 79.34 -2.02 90.64
C LEU A 633 79.67 -3.46 90.25
N ARG A 634 80.28 -4.28 91.13
CA ARG A 634 80.43 -5.73 90.89
C ARG A 634 79.08 -6.47 90.87
N ARG A 635 78.24 -6.26 91.89
CA ARG A 635 76.90 -6.86 91.98
C ARG A 635 75.94 -6.28 90.94
N ASP A 636 76.15 -5.04 90.55
CA ASP A 636 75.40 -4.34 89.50
C ASP A 636 75.88 -4.77 88.11
N LEU A 637 77.17 -5.13 87.94
CA LEU A 637 77.68 -5.82 86.75
C LEU A 637 77.09 -7.23 86.64
N GLU A 638 77.08 -8.03 87.71
CA GLU A 638 76.41 -9.34 87.73
C GLU A 638 74.91 -9.21 87.38
N ARG A 639 74.22 -8.21 87.93
CA ARG A 639 72.83 -7.89 87.54
C ARG A 639 72.73 -7.49 86.08
N CYS A 640 73.61 -6.62 85.58
CA CYS A 640 73.64 -6.20 84.19
C CYS A 640 73.92 -7.38 83.25
N GLU A 641 74.75 -8.36 83.64
CA GLU A 641 74.98 -9.58 82.86
C GLU A 641 73.75 -10.49 82.86
N ASP A 642 73.06 -10.66 84.00
CA ASP A 642 71.78 -11.38 84.09
C ASP A 642 70.63 -10.65 83.36
N GLU A 643 70.65 -9.32 83.30
CA GLU A 643 69.70 -8.47 82.58
C GLU A 643 69.98 -8.48 81.09
N LEU A 644 71.25 -8.43 80.67
CA LEU A 644 71.68 -8.66 79.30
C LEU A 644 71.33 -10.08 78.84
N ALA A 645 71.44 -11.08 79.72
CA ALA A 645 71.02 -12.45 79.45
C ALA A 645 69.49 -12.59 79.38
N ARG A 646 68.72 -11.84 80.19
CA ARG A 646 67.25 -11.75 80.09
C ARG A 646 66.85 -11.06 78.77
N ALA A 647 67.36 -9.87 78.51
CA ALA A 647 67.13 -9.12 77.27
C ALA A 647 67.51 -9.90 76.01
N ARG A 648 68.59 -10.70 76.03
CA ARG A 648 68.94 -11.60 74.91
C ARG A 648 67.93 -12.73 74.69
N ARG A 649 67.34 -13.29 75.75
CA ARG A 649 66.26 -14.28 75.64
C ARG A 649 64.98 -13.60 75.16
N GLU A 650 64.60 -12.48 75.76
CA GLU A 650 63.43 -11.69 75.38
C GLU A 650 63.50 -11.19 73.93
N LEU A 651 64.70 -10.85 73.44
CA LEU A 651 64.98 -10.54 72.03
C LEU A 651 64.84 -11.77 71.14
N ALA A 652 65.42 -12.92 71.50
CA ALA A 652 65.24 -14.16 70.73
C ALA A 652 63.76 -14.60 70.66
N ASP A 653 63.02 -14.43 71.77
CA ASP A 653 61.58 -14.65 71.85
C ASP A 653 60.80 -13.59 71.06
N ALA A 654 61.28 -12.34 70.97
CA ALA A 654 60.69 -11.30 70.13
C ALA A 654 60.93 -11.56 68.64
N GLU A 655 62.10 -12.06 68.26
CA GLU A 655 62.40 -12.49 66.90
C GLU A 655 61.59 -13.73 66.48
N SER A 656 61.39 -14.71 67.38
CA SER A 656 60.55 -15.88 67.07
C SER A 656 59.09 -15.46 66.87
N ARG A 657 58.53 -14.66 67.78
CA ARG A 657 57.21 -14.02 67.62
C ARG A 657 57.13 -13.11 66.38
N GLY A 658 58.25 -12.51 65.96
CA GLY A 658 58.37 -11.77 64.71
C GLY A 658 58.18 -12.66 63.49
N ARG A 659 58.99 -13.73 63.39
CA ARG A 659 58.93 -14.73 62.31
C ARG A 659 57.58 -15.45 62.25
N GLU A 660 56.95 -15.71 63.40
CA GLU A 660 55.59 -16.25 63.48
C GLU A 660 54.54 -15.27 62.92
N ARG A 661 54.65 -13.98 63.22
CA ARG A 661 53.78 -12.94 62.63
C ARG A 661 54.01 -12.79 61.13
N GLU A 662 55.26 -12.81 60.68
CA GLU A 662 55.61 -12.78 59.24
C GLU A 662 55.01 -13.98 58.51
N ALA A 663 55.16 -15.20 59.04
CA ALA A 663 54.56 -16.41 58.46
C ALA A 663 53.01 -16.36 58.43
N VAL A 664 52.37 -15.75 59.42
CA VAL A 664 50.91 -15.50 59.41
C VAL A 664 50.55 -14.46 58.36
N VAL A 665 51.31 -13.37 58.21
CA VAL A 665 51.10 -12.34 57.19
C VAL A 665 51.25 -12.90 55.77
N ASP A 666 52.29 -13.71 55.52
CA ASP A 666 52.48 -14.40 54.25
C ASP A 666 51.33 -15.36 53.94
N LYS A 667 50.85 -16.11 54.94
CA LYS A 667 49.66 -16.96 54.79
C LYS A 667 48.42 -16.14 54.45
N MET A 668 48.14 -15.05 55.17
CA MET A 668 47.02 -14.14 54.87
C MET A 668 47.16 -13.51 53.47
N HIS A 669 48.38 -13.24 53.01
CA HIS A 669 48.64 -12.77 51.64
C HIS A 669 48.48 -13.87 50.58
N ALA A 670 48.73 -15.14 50.89
CA ALA A 670 48.39 -16.26 50.01
C ALA A 670 46.87 -16.42 49.90
N GLU A 671 46.18 -16.53 51.03
CA GLU A 671 44.71 -16.65 51.11
C GLU A 671 44.01 -15.45 50.44
N LYS A 672 44.54 -14.23 50.58
CA LYS A 672 44.05 -13.05 49.84
C LYS A 672 44.14 -13.23 48.32
N ARG A 673 45.28 -13.72 47.78
CA ARG A 673 45.45 -13.93 46.33
C ARG A 673 44.56 -15.06 45.81
N ASP A 674 44.35 -16.10 46.61
CA ASP A 674 43.43 -17.19 46.27
C ASP A 674 41.97 -16.71 46.26
N LEU A 675 41.57 -15.83 47.18
CA LEU A 675 40.24 -15.20 47.18
C LEU A 675 40.08 -14.19 46.03
N GLU A 676 41.12 -13.40 45.71
CA GLU A 676 41.12 -12.47 44.57
C GLU A 676 40.99 -13.20 43.23
N THR A 677 41.69 -14.32 43.05
CA THR A 677 41.58 -15.15 41.85
C THR A 677 40.25 -15.89 41.76
N GLN A 678 39.72 -16.43 42.87
CA GLN A 678 38.36 -16.99 42.91
C GLN A 678 37.30 -15.95 42.58
N LEU A 679 37.42 -14.73 43.10
CA LEU A 679 36.52 -13.61 42.80
C LEU A 679 36.62 -13.18 41.33
N ALA A 680 37.82 -13.17 40.74
CA ALA A 680 38.01 -12.91 39.31
C ALA A 680 37.34 -13.98 38.44
N VAL A 681 37.49 -15.27 38.79
CA VAL A 681 36.82 -16.39 38.11
C VAL A 681 35.30 -16.32 38.27
N GLN A 682 34.78 -15.98 39.45
CA GLN A 682 33.34 -15.78 39.66
C GLN A 682 32.80 -14.58 38.85
N ARG A 683 33.54 -13.47 38.77
CA ARG A 683 33.19 -12.33 37.91
C ARG A 683 33.17 -12.73 36.43
N GLN A 684 34.16 -13.48 35.95
CA GLN A 684 34.23 -13.95 34.57
C GLN A 684 33.13 -14.97 34.25
N THR A 685 32.83 -15.91 35.14
CA THR A 685 31.71 -16.85 34.94
C THR A 685 30.35 -16.16 34.98
N ARG A 686 30.16 -15.14 35.85
CA ARG A 686 28.95 -14.30 35.85
C ARG A 686 28.79 -13.51 34.55
N LEU A 687 29.87 -12.95 34.00
CA LEU A 687 29.86 -12.29 32.68
C LEU A 687 29.51 -13.29 31.56
N ASN A 688 30.18 -14.45 31.51
CA ASN A 688 29.88 -15.53 30.56
C ASN A 688 28.44 -16.08 30.69
N LEU A 689 27.79 -15.93 31.84
CA LEU A 689 26.38 -16.28 32.07
C LEU A 689 25.43 -15.15 31.65
N SER A 690 25.81 -13.88 31.87
CA SER A 690 25.10 -12.72 31.32
C SER A 690 25.08 -12.81 29.79
N GLU A 691 26.24 -12.90 29.14
CA GLU A 691 26.33 -12.98 27.67
C GLU A 691 25.48 -14.11 27.07
N LYS A 692 25.35 -15.24 27.77
CA LYS A 692 24.46 -16.34 27.39
C LYS A 692 22.98 -16.04 27.63
N LEU A 693 22.64 -15.38 28.72
CA LEU A 693 21.28 -14.93 29.03
C LEU A 693 20.84 -13.85 28.02
N ASP A 694 21.70 -12.87 27.75
CA ASP A 694 21.49 -11.78 26.80
C ASP A 694 21.32 -12.33 25.37
N ALA A 695 22.15 -13.29 24.96
CA ALA A 695 21.99 -14.02 23.70
C ALA A 695 20.71 -14.88 23.65
N ALA A 696 20.33 -15.53 24.75
CA ALA A 696 19.09 -16.30 24.82
C ALA A 696 17.85 -15.39 24.75
N GLN A 697 17.87 -14.24 25.43
CA GLN A 697 16.81 -13.22 25.35
C GLN A 697 16.72 -12.60 23.95
N ALA A 698 17.86 -12.35 23.28
CA ALA A 698 17.88 -11.87 21.90
C ALA A 698 17.25 -12.91 20.94
N ASN A 699 17.65 -14.18 21.06
CA ASN A 699 17.07 -15.27 20.27
C ASN A 699 15.57 -15.47 20.54
N LEU A 700 15.15 -15.35 21.80
CA LEU A 700 13.74 -15.43 22.18
C LEU A 700 12.93 -14.29 21.57
N LYS A 701 13.43 -13.05 21.62
CA LYS A 701 12.81 -11.88 20.97
C LYS A 701 12.70 -12.06 19.45
N THR A 702 13.70 -12.64 18.78
CA THR A 702 13.59 -12.95 17.34
C THR A 702 12.52 -14.01 17.06
N ILE A 703 12.42 -15.05 17.90
CA ILE A 703 11.37 -16.08 17.78
C ILE A 703 9.98 -15.48 18.05
N GLU A 704 9.86 -14.53 18.97
CA GLU A 704 8.61 -13.78 19.22
C GLU A 704 8.21 -12.91 18.02
N THR A 705 9.15 -12.19 17.39
CA THR A 705 8.87 -11.42 16.17
C THR A 705 8.52 -12.31 14.98
N ASP A 706 9.20 -13.44 14.83
CA ASP A 706 8.92 -14.40 13.76
C ASP A 706 7.54 -15.05 13.96
N ALA A 707 7.21 -15.48 15.19
CA ALA A 707 5.89 -15.99 15.55
C ALA A 707 4.77 -14.95 15.38
N ALA A 708 5.04 -13.67 15.67
CA ALA A 708 4.11 -12.58 15.37
C ALA A 708 3.92 -12.41 13.85
N SER A 709 4.98 -12.49 13.05
CA SER A 709 4.91 -12.44 11.59
C SER A 709 4.12 -13.62 11.01
N HIS A 710 4.29 -14.82 11.57
CA HIS A 710 3.55 -16.01 11.18
C HIS A 710 2.07 -15.92 11.56
N LYS A 711 1.73 -15.40 12.75
CA LYS A 711 0.33 -15.11 13.14
C LYS A 711 -0.32 -14.10 12.19
N LEU A 712 0.35 -13.00 11.86
CA LEU A 712 -0.14 -12.04 10.87
C LEU A 712 -0.36 -12.72 9.51
N ARG A 713 0.59 -13.53 9.04
CA ARG A 713 0.46 -14.25 7.77
C ARG A 713 -0.66 -15.31 7.78
N ILE A 714 -0.91 -15.96 8.92
CA ILE A 714 -2.06 -16.87 9.09
C ILE A 714 -3.36 -16.09 8.97
N THR A 715 -3.54 -14.99 9.72
CA THR A 715 -4.76 -14.16 9.62
C THR A 715 -4.97 -13.57 8.22
N GLU A 716 -3.89 -13.24 7.51
CA GLU A 716 -3.96 -12.80 6.11
C GLU A 716 -4.44 -13.94 5.19
N LEU A 717 -3.91 -15.16 5.35
CA LEU A 717 -4.33 -16.34 4.58
C LEU A 717 -5.78 -16.76 4.90
N GLU A 718 -6.20 -16.68 6.17
CA GLU A 718 -7.58 -16.92 6.61
C GLU A 718 -8.53 -15.87 6.02
N SER A 719 -8.14 -14.59 5.98
CA SER A 719 -8.95 -13.53 5.36
C SER A 719 -9.10 -13.72 3.85
N ARG A 720 -8.04 -14.17 3.17
CA ARG A 720 -8.05 -14.54 1.74
C ARG A 720 -8.94 -15.76 1.50
N LEU A 721 -8.77 -16.83 2.28
CA LEU A 721 -9.60 -18.03 2.21
C LEU A 721 -11.09 -17.72 2.46
N SER A 722 -11.42 -16.86 3.44
CA SER A 722 -12.78 -16.39 3.70
C SER A 722 -13.35 -15.56 2.53
N LYS A 723 -12.52 -14.78 1.83
CA LYS A 723 -12.91 -14.02 0.64
C LYS A 723 -13.17 -14.95 -0.55
N ASP A 724 -12.32 -15.95 -0.75
CA ASP A 724 -12.43 -16.93 -1.83
C ASP A 724 -13.58 -17.93 -1.58
N GLN A 725 -13.82 -18.35 -0.35
CA GLN A 725 -15.01 -19.13 0.02
C GLN A 725 -16.30 -18.36 -0.25
N ARG A 726 -16.34 -17.06 0.08
CA ARG A 726 -17.50 -16.20 -0.22
C ARG A 726 -17.67 -15.98 -1.73
N SER A 727 -16.60 -15.73 -2.48
CA SER A 727 -16.68 -15.57 -3.93
C SER A 727 -17.16 -16.86 -4.60
N HIS A 728 -16.62 -18.02 -4.21
CA HIS A 728 -17.12 -19.33 -4.64
C HIS A 728 -18.59 -19.53 -4.28
N ALA A 729 -19.02 -19.28 -3.04
CA ALA A 729 -20.43 -19.39 -2.65
C ALA A 729 -21.35 -18.47 -3.46
N THR A 730 -20.96 -17.23 -3.74
CA THR A 730 -21.76 -16.32 -4.60
C THR A 730 -21.81 -16.77 -6.05
N THR A 731 -20.71 -17.26 -6.63
CA THR A 731 -20.73 -17.80 -8.01
C THR A 731 -21.51 -19.11 -8.10
N GLU A 732 -21.46 -19.98 -7.09
CA GLU A 732 -22.27 -21.19 -7.04
C GLU A 732 -23.77 -20.84 -6.90
N ALA A 733 -24.12 -19.86 -6.06
CA ALA A 733 -25.49 -19.36 -5.96
C ALA A 733 -26.00 -18.83 -7.31
N GLN A 734 -25.21 -18.00 -8.01
CA GLN A 734 -25.52 -17.51 -9.35
C GLN A 734 -25.68 -18.64 -10.38
N TYR A 735 -24.84 -19.67 -10.35
CA TYR A 735 -25.00 -20.83 -11.24
C TYR A 735 -26.25 -21.65 -10.91
N ARG A 736 -26.57 -21.85 -9.62
CA ARG A 736 -27.82 -22.51 -9.19
C ARG A 736 -29.04 -21.71 -9.65
N GLU A 737 -29.03 -20.39 -9.49
CA GLU A 737 -30.08 -19.46 -9.94
C GLU A 737 -30.27 -19.54 -11.46
N GLN A 738 -29.20 -19.35 -12.25
CA GLN A 738 -29.24 -19.48 -13.71
C GLN A 738 -29.73 -20.87 -14.19
N ILE A 739 -29.41 -21.94 -13.45
CA ILE A 739 -29.94 -23.29 -13.73
C ILE A 739 -31.45 -23.34 -13.43
N THR A 740 -31.96 -22.71 -12.37
CA THR A 740 -33.40 -22.63 -12.10
C THR A 740 -34.15 -21.75 -13.10
N GLU A 741 -33.62 -20.60 -13.51
CA GLU A 741 -34.16 -19.76 -14.59
C GLU A 741 -34.21 -20.54 -15.91
N ARG A 742 -33.10 -21.15 -16.31
CA ARG A 742 -33.03 -21.95 -17.54
C ARG A 742 -34.00 -23.12 -17.50
N ASN A 743 -34.12 -23.82 -16.37
CA ASN A 743 -35.06 -24.93 -16.22
C ASN A 743 -36.52 -24.47 -16.24
N THR A 744 -36.87 -23.34 -15.62
CA THR A 744 -38.24 -22.80 -15.64
C THR A 744 -38.62 -22.26 -17.02
N LEU A 745 -37.71 -21.58 -17.72
CA LEU A 745 -37.89 -21.18 -19.13
C LEU A 745 -38.09 -22.39 -20.04
N LEU A 746 -37.24 -23.42 -19.94
CA LEU A 746 -37.37 -24.65 -20.70
C LEU A 746 -38.71 -25.36 -20.43
N LEU A 747 -39.12 -25.47 -19.17
CA LEU A 747 -40.39 -26.09 -18.77
C LEU A 747 -41.59 -25.27 -19.30
N THR A 748 -41.48 -23.94 -19.34
CA THR A 748 -42.48 -23.03 -19.92
C THR A 748 -42.58 -23.17 -21.44
N ILE A 749 -41.46 -23.25 -22.15
CA ILE A 749 -41.40 -23.53 -23.59
C ILE A 749 -42.03 -24.89 -23.89
N CYS A 750 -41.75 -25.92 -23.09
CA CYS A 750 -42.40 -27.23 -23.20
C CYS A 750 -43.92 -27.16 -23.02
N LYS A 751 -44.41 -26.46 -21.99
CA LYS A 751 -45.84 -26.25 -21.76
C LYS A 751 -46.51 -25.56 -22.96
N TYR A 752 -45.88 -24.51 -23.50
CA TYR A 752 -46.40 -23.79 -24.65
C TYR A 752 -46.43 -24.66 -25.92
N ILE A 753 -45.40 -25.48 -26.16
CA ILE A 753 -45.38 -26.42 -27.28
C ILE A 753 -46.43 -27.53 -27.11
N ASP A 754 -46.57 -28.13 -25.92
CA ASP A 754 -47.63 -29.12 -25.64
C ASP A 754 -49.04 -28.50 -25.81
N GLN A 755 -49.22 -27.21 -25.46
CA GLN A 755 -50.46 -26.45 -25.67
C GLN A 755 -50.76 -26.16 -27.15
N VAL A 756 -49.78 -25.67 -27.92
CA VAL A 756 -49.93 -25.38 -29.36
C VAL A 756 -50.21 -26.66 -30.17
N LEU A 757 -49.66 -27.80 -29.73
CA LEU A 757 -49.91 -29.11 -30.33
C LEU A 757 -51.23 -29.76 -29.88
N GLY A 758 -52.01 -29.12 -29.00
CA GLY A 758 -53.29 -29.64 -28.53
C GLY A 758 -53.19 -30.99 -27.80
N ALA A 759 -52.06 -31.25 -27.14
CA ALA A 759 -51.79 -32.57 -26.57
C ALA A 759 -52.71 -32.89 -25.38
N ASP A 760 -53.33 -34.07 -25.40
CA ASP A 760 -54.17 -34.57 -24.31
C ASP A 760 -53.45 -34.53 -22.96
N LYS A 761 -54.15 -34.02 -21.94
CA LYS A 761 -53.69 -33.92 -20.54
C LYS A 761 -53.38 -35.26 -19.86
N LYS A 762 -53.48 -36.39 -20.57
CA LYS A 762 -53.36 -37.77 -20.05
C LYS A 762 -51.94 -38.36 -20.07
N ARG A 763 -50.94 -37.73 -20.70
CA ARG A 763 -49.52 -38.11 -20.49
C ARG A 763 -48.92 -37.40 -19.29
N SER A 764 -49.50 -37.65 -18.12
CA SER A 764 -49.05 -37.12 -16.82
C SER A 764 -47.88 -37.96 -16.27
N GLY A 765 -46.74 -37.87 -16.94
CA GLY A 765 -45.53 -38.62 -16.60
C GLY A 765 -44.30 -38.09 -17.31
N ASP A 766 -43.19 -38.07 -16.56
CA ASP A 766 -41.78 -38.02 -16.95
C ASP A 766 -41.24 -36.88 -17.84
N GLY A 767 -39.95 -36.60 -17.60
CA GLY A 767 -39.20 -35.54 -18.28
C GLY A 767 -39.38 -34.15 -17.64
N LYS A 768 -39.16 -33.99 -16.33
CA LYS A 768 -38.85 -32.67 -15.75
C LYS A 768 -37.41 -32.31 -16.17
N PRO A 769 -37.13 -31.08 -16.67
CA PRO A 769 -35.80 -30.72 -17.20
C PRO A 769 -34.67 -30.87 -16.17
N PHE A 770 -35.01 -30.78 -14.87
CA PHE A 770 -34.09 -30.95 -13.74
C PHE A 770 -33.90 -32.39 -13.25
N THR A 771 -34.71 -33.38 -13.70
CA THR A 771 -34.55 -34.79 -13.29
C THR A 771 -33.81 -35.63 -14.33
N ASN A 772 -34.04 -35.39 -15.62
CA ASN A 772 -33.23 -35.97 -16.69
C ASN A 772 -33.31 -35.11 -17.97
N PHE A 773 -32.21 -34.44 -18.31
CA PHE A 773 -32.18 -33.52 -19.45
C PHE A 773 -32.25 -34.22 -20.81
N SER A 774 -31.74 -35.45 -20.98
CA SER A 774 -31.80 -36.12 -22.29
C SER A 774 -33.23 -36.51 -22.65
N VAL A 775 -33.95 -37.15 -21.74
CA VAL A 775 -35.39 -37.50 -21.90
C VAL A 775 -36.23 -36.25 -22.18
N PHE A 776 -35.95 -35.14 -21.50
CA PHE A 776 -36.59 -33.86 -21.74
C PHE A 776 -36.25 -33.27 -23.13
N HIS A 777 -34.99 -33.35 -23.55
CA HIS A 777 -34.53 -32.88 -24.86
C HIS A 777 -35.13 -33.69 -26.01
N ASP A 778 -35.16 -35.02 -25.91
CA ASP A 778 -35.77 -35.91 -26.90
C ASP A 778 -37.28 -35.66 -27.02
N ARG A 779 -37.98 -35.42 -25.89
CA ARG A 779 -39.39 -34.99 -25.89
C ARG A 779 -39.59 -33.64 -26.60
N ILE A 780 -38.72 -32.65 -26.36
CA ILE A 780 -38.74 -31.39 -27.14
C ILE A 780 -38.57 -31.66 -28.63
N LEU A 781 -37.60 -32.49 -29.03
CA LEU A 781 -37.33 -32.80 -30.44
C LEU A 781 -38.50 -33.53 -31.10
N GLU A 782 -39.15 -34.48 -30.44
CA GLU A 782 -40.37 -35.14 -30.93
C GLU A 782 -41.50 -34.13 -31.18
N ARG A 783 -41.75 -33.23 -30.20
CA ARG A 783 -42.78 -32.19 -30.33
C ARG A 783 -42.45 -31.18 -31.41
N LEU A 784 -41.21 -30.71 -31.53
CA LEU A 784 -40.79 -29.79 -32.59
C LEU A 784 -40.89 -30.42 -33.98
N ARG A 785 -40.61 -31.73 -34.13
CA ARG A 785 -40.86 -32.47 -35.39
C ARG A 785 -42.35 -32.50 -35.71
N SER A 786 -43.21 -32.77 -34.72
CA SER A 786 -44.67 -32.74 -34.88
C SER A 786 -45.18 -31.36 -35.31
N LEU A 787 -44.70 -30.29 -34.66
CA LEU A 787 -45.04 -28.90 -34.98
C LEU A 787 -44.58 -28.51 -36.39
N THR A 788 -43.38 -28.95 -36.79
CA THR A 788 -42.83 -28.73 -38.13
C THR A 788 -43.69 -29.44 -39.19
N MET A 789 -44.15 -30.66 -38.93
CA MET A 789 -45.03 -31.41 -39.83
C MET A 789 -46.41 -30.74 -39.98
N ILE A 790 -47.01 -30.29 -38.87
CA ILE A 790 -48.27 -29.54 -38.90
C ILE A 790 -48.10 -28.23 -39.69
N ASN A 791 -46.97 -27.53 -39.55
CA ASN A 791 -46.68 -26.31 -40.30
C ASN A 791 -46.52 -26.58 -41.81
N THR A 792 -45.79 -27.63 -42.23
CA THR A 792 -45.65 -27.96 -43.65
C THR A 792 -46.98 -28.41 -44.27
N GLU A 793 -47.80 -29.16 -43.53
CA GLU A 793 -49.17 -29.46 -43.94
C GLU A 793 -50.06 -28.22 -44.03
N PHE A 794 -49.98 -27.30 -43.07
CA PHE A 794 -50.76 -26.06 -43.08
C PHE A 794 -50.38 -25.18 -44.28
N VAL A 795 -49.09 -24.95 -44.53
CA VAL A 795 -48.60 -24.19 -45.69
C VAL A 795 -49.08 -24.84 -47.00
N LYS A 796 -48.99 -26.17 -47.12
CA LYS A 796 -49.49 -26.90 -48.30
C LYS A 796 -51.00 -26.72 -48.48
N ARG A 797 -51.79 -26.85 -47.41
CA ARG A 797 -53.25 -26.66 -47.44
C ARG A 797 -53.62 -25.20 -47.78
N SER A 798 -52.86 -24.21 -47.31
CA SER A 798 -53.04 -22.80 -47.67
C SER A 798 -52.81 -22.59 -49.16
N GLN A 799 -51.68 -23.07 -49.69
CA GLN A 799 -51.36 -22.98 -51.13
C GLN A 799 -52.39 -23.71 -52.00
N GLU A 800 -52.91 -24.86 -51.58
CA GLU A 800 -54.00 -25.55 -52.27
C GLU A 800 -55.32 -24.76 -52.25
N LEU A 801 -55.64 -24.07 -51.14
CA LEU A 801 -56.82 -23.21 -51.04
C LEU A 801 -56.67 -21.92 -51.86
N GLU A 802 -55.52 -21.26 -51.78
CA GLU A 802 -55.15 -20.10 -52.60
C GLU A 802 -55.24 -20.41 -54.08
N ALA A 803 -54.68 -21.55 -54.53
CA ALA A 803 -54.78 -22.00 -55.92
C ALA A 803 -56.24 -22.23 -56.36
N ARG A 804 -57.06 -22.86 -55.50
CA ARG A 804 -58.51 -23.06 -55.76
C ARG A 804 -59.28 -21.73 -55.82
N LEU A 805 -58.95 -20.77 -54.96
CA LEU A 805 -59.57 -19.44 -54.95
C LEU A 805 -59.14 -18.61 -56.16
N MET A 806 -57.85 -18.62 -56.52
CA MET A 806 -57.34 -17.99 -57.74
C MET A 806 -57.96 -18.59 -59.00
N GLY A 807 -58.17 -19.91 -59.04
CA GLY A 807 -58.94 -20.57 -60.11
C GLY A 807 -60.35 -20.00 -60.25
N LYS A 808 -61.11 -19.94 -59.14
CA LYS A 808 -62.46 -19.34 -59.12
C LYS A 808 -62.46 -17.86 -59.52
N ILE A 809 -61.47 -17.07 -59.10
CA ILE A 809 -61.34 -15.66 -59.50
C ILE A 809 -61.09 -15.55 -61.01
N GLN A 810 -60.24 -16.41 -61.59
CA GLN A 810 -60.03 -16.45 -63.04
C GLN A 810 -61.29 -16.89 -63.82
N GLU A 811 -62.07 -17.83 -63.28
CA GLU A 811 -63.36 -18.24 -63.85
C GLU A 811 -64.40 -17.10 -63.82
N LEU A 812 -64.52 -16.42 -62.68
CA LEU A 812 -65.40 -15.25 -62.52
C LEU A 812 -64.98 -14.11 -63.45
N ASN A 813 -63.68 -13.83 -63.60
CA ASN A 813 -63.17 -12.82 -64.53
C ASN A 813 -63.47 -13.21 -65.99
N LYS A 814 -63.28 -14.48 -66.39
CA LYS A 814 -63.67 -14.97 -67.73
C LYS A 814 -65.18 -14.84 -67.97
N ALA A 815 -66.01 -15.09 -66.96
CA ALA A 815 -67.46 -14.93 -67.03
C ALA A 815 -67.88 -13.45 -67.10
N LEU A 816 -67.17 -12.55 -66.40
CA LEU A 816 -67.36 -11.11 -66.48
C LEU A 816 -66.99 -10.58 -67.87
N ASP A 817 -65.82 -10.94 -68.39
CA ASP A 817 -65.36 -10.67 -69.75
C ASP A 817 -66.37 -11.11 -70.81
N ALA A 818 -66.94 -12.31 -70.66
CA ALA A 818 -67.95 -12.84 -71.56
C ALA A 818 -69.27 -12.06 -71.49
N ARG A 819 -69.65 -11.57 -70.29
CA ARG A 819 -70.81 -10.69 -70.11
C ARG A 819 -70.57 -9.29 -70.68
N MET A 820 -69.39 -8.71 -70.48
CA MET A 820 -69.00 -7.42 -71.08
C MET A 820 -69.04 -7.50 -72.61
N LYS A 821 -68.38 -8.50 -73.21
CA LYS A 821 -68.43 -8.78 -74.66
C LYS A 821 -69.82 -9.15 -75.17
N GLY A 822 -70.76 -9.47 -74.28
CA GLY A 822 -72.20 -9.59 -74.57
C GLY A 822 -72.89 -8.22 -74.58
N LEU A 823 -72.68 -7.41 -73.54
CA LEU A 823 -73.18 -6.04 -73.44
C LEU A 823 -72.68 -5.16 -74.60
N ASP A 824 -71.42 -5.25 -75.00
CA ASP A 824 -70.86 -4.54 -76.17
C ASP A 824 -71.67 -4.82 -77.44
N LYS A 825 -72.05 -6.08 -77.66
CA LYS A 825 -72.86 -6.50 -78.82
C LYS A 825 -74.28 -5.99 -78.72
N PHE A 826 -74.87 -6.01 -77.52
CA PHE A 826 -76.19 -5.40 -77.29
C PHE A 826 -76.16 -3.88 -77.50
N GLU A 827 -75.13 -3.17 -77.03
CA GLU A 827 -74.94 -1.74 -77.29
C GLU A 827 -74.80 -1.45 -78.78
N VAL A 828 -74.00 -2.22 -79.53
CA VAL A 828 -73.87 -2.06 -80.99
C VAL A 828 -75.21 -2.30 -81.70
N SER A 829 -75.99 -3.31 -81.26
CA SER A 829 -77.33 -3.55 -81.82
C SER A 829 -78.33 -2.43 -81.46
N LEU A 830 -78.25 -1.85 -80.26
CA LEU A 830 -79.06 -0.71 -79.85
C LEU A 830 -78.67 0.57 -80.60
N LYS A 831 -77.37 0.77 -80.87
CA LYS A 831 -76.84 1.89 -81.67
C LYS A 831 -77.35 1.82 -83.11
N THR A 832 -77.24 0.66 -83.78
CA THR A 832 -77.77 0.50 -85.16
C THR A 832 -79.30 0.62 -85.23
N VAL A 833 -80.05 0.14 -84.23
CA VAL A 833 -81.51 0.38 -84.13
C VAL A 833 -81.83 1.86 -83.89
N ALA A 834 -81.05 2.58 -83.08
CA ALA A 834 -81.22 4.01 -82.83
C ALA A 834 -80.90 4.86 -84.09
N GLU A 835 -79.84 4.51 -84.82
CA GLU A 835 -79.47 5.09 -86.11
C GLU A 835 -80.57 4.85 -87.16
N ALA A 836 -81.07 3.62 -87.27
CA ALA A 836 -82.22 3.31 -88.14
C ALA A 836 -83.45 4.16 -87.77
N ARG A 837 -83.79 4.28 -86.48
CA ARG A 837 -84.89 5.13 -85.99
C ARG A 837 -84.63 6.63 -86.22
N GLN A 838 -83.37 7.08 -86.25
CA GLN A 838 -83.02 8.45 -86.65
C GLN A 838 -83.18 8.64 -88.17
N GLY A 839 -82.76 7.67 -88.97
CA GLY A 839 -82.92 7.66 -90.43
C GLY A 839 -84.40 7.67 -90.84
N TRP A 840 -85.25 6.89 -90.18
CA TRP A 840 -86.70 6.94 -90.37
C TRP A 840 -87.30 8.30 -90.00
N ARG A 841 -86.89 8.91 -88.88
CA ARG A 841 -87.33 10.27 -88.51
C ARG A 841 -86.85 11.35 -89.50
N LYS A 842 -85.63 11.25 -90.01
CA LYS A 842 -85.12 12.15 -91.08
C LYS A 842 -85.93 11.99 -92.38
N LYS A 843 -86.27 10.75 -92.78
CA LYS A 843 -87.14 10.49 -93.94
C LYS A 843 -88.56 11.00 -93.74
N LEU A 844 -89.12 10.85 -92.53
CA LEU A 844 -90.45 11.38 -92.19
C LEU A 844 -90.45 12.91 -92.26
N GLY A 845 -89.52 13.59 -91.58
CA GLY A 845 -89.40 15.05 -91.61
C GLY A 845 -89.13 15.63 -93.00
N ALA A 846 -88.42 14.88 -93.86
CA ALA A 846 -88.27 15.25 -95.28
C ALA A 846 -89.60 15.14 -96.04
N LYS A 847 -90.43 14.12 -95.78
CA LYS A 847 -91.76 13.97 -96.39
C LYS A 847 -92.81 14.93 -95.81
N GLU A 848 -92.70 15.29 -94.54
CA GLU A 848 -93.46 16.38 -93.93
C GLU A 848 -93.08 17.73 -94.58
N GLY A 849 -91.78 18.00 -94.76
CA GLY A 849 -91.30 19.18 -95.48
C GLY A 849 -91.69 19.22 -96.97
N GLU A 850 -91.69 18.09 -97.67
CA GLU A 850 -92.24 18.00 -99.05
C GLU A 850 -93.75 18.28 -99.08
N LEU A 851 -94.52 17.74 -98.12
CA LEU A 851 -95.96 17.98 -98.00
C LEU A 851 -96.26 19.45 -97.67
N ASP A 852 -95.49 20.07 -96.79
CA ASP A 852 -95.65 21.47 -96.42
C ASP A 852 -95.17 22.42 -97.52
N ALA A 853 -94.16 22.05 -98.31
CA ALA A 853 -93.81 22.76 -99.54
C ALA A 853 -94.92 22.66 -100.61
N LEU A 854 -95.55 21.48 -100.76
CA LEU A 854 -96.71 21.31 -101.66
C LEU A 854 -97.95 22.06 -101.18
N ARG A 855 -98.19 22.12 -99.85
CA ARG A 855 -99.22 22.96 -99.24
C ARG A 855 -98.93 24.44 -99.48
N ALA A 856 -97.73 24.91 -99.16
CA ALA A 856 -97.32 26.29 -99.36
C ALA A 856 -97.39 26.70 -100.83
N HIS A 857 -97.05 25.82 -101.78
CA HIS A 857 -97.22 26.12 -103.21
C HIS A 857 -98.69 26.15 -103.64
N ASN A 858 -99.57 25.33 -103.05
CA ASN A 858 -101.02 25.37 -103.31
C ASN A 858 -101.68 26.62 -102.69
N ASP A 859 -101.27 27.00 -101.48
CA ASP A 859 -101.63 28.28 -100.86
C ASP A 859 -101.07 29.46 -101.65
N GLU A 860 -99.86 29.37 -102.19
CA GLU A 860 -99.29 30.40 -103.07
C GLU A 860 -100.04 30.49 -104.39
N LEU A 861 -100.37 29.39 -105.06
CA LEU A 861 -101.23 29.40 -106.26
C LEU A 861 -102.61 29.98 -105.95
N THR A 862 -103.15 29.69 -104.76
CA THR A 862 -104.40 30.28 -104.26
C THR A 862 -104.25 31.78 -103.97
N ILE A 863 -103.10 32.23 -103.47
CA ILE A 863 -102.76 33.63 -103.24
C ILE A 863 -102.50 34.35 -104.57
N GLN A 864 -101.82 33.75 -105.54
CA GLN A 864 -101.63 34.27 -106.89
C GLN A 864 -102.95 34.38 -107.64
N LEU A 865 -103.88 33.42 -107.48
CA LEU A 865 -105.27 33.55 -107.96
C LEU A 865 -106.04 34.70 -107.26
N ARG A 866 -105.78 34.95 -105.97
CA ARG A 866 -106.34 36.10 -105.22
C ARG A 866 -105.66 37.44 -105.58
N GLN A 867 -104.38 37.41 -105.98
CA GLN A 867 -103.58 38.58 -106.34
C GLN A 867 -103.77 38.97 -107.81
N LEU A 868 -103.95 38.03 -108.74
CA LEU A 868 -104.47 38.32 -110.08
C LEU A 868 -105.89 38.92 -110.00
N ARG A 869 -106.64 38.63 -108.93
CA ARG A 869 -107.91 39.31 -108.57
C ARG A 869 -107.76 40.63 -107.80
N ARG A 870 -106.54 41.08 -107.47
CA ARG A 870 -106.28 42.31 -106.68
C ARG A 870 -105.18 43.24 -107.24
N ALA A 871 -104.40 42.80 -108.22
CA ALA A 871 -103.29 43.55 -108.83
C ALA A 871 -103.74 44.52 -109.93
N SER A 872 -105.04 44.82 -110.01
CA SER A 872 -105.50 46.11 -110.51
C SER A 872 -105.04 47.20 -109.53
N SER A 873 -104.29 48.20 -110.03
CA SER A 873 -103.65 49.29 -109.28
C SER A 873 -102.48 48.91 -108.36
N GLY A 874 -101.29 49.38 -108.72
CA GLY A 874 -100.72 50.48 -107.93
C GLY A 874 -99.40 50.24 -107.21
N GLU A 875 -98.30 50.49 -107.93
CA GLU A 875 -97.14 51.28 -107.46
C GLU A 875 -96.23 50.71 -106.33
N GLY A 876 -94.92 50.87 -106.51
CA GLY A 876 -93.91 50.52 -105.51
C GLY A 876 -92.61 51.29 -105.71
N VAL A 877 -92.01 51.76 -104.62
CA VAL A 877 -90.69 52.42 -104.61
C VAL A 877 -89.99 52.39 -103.23
N LEU A 878 -90.74 52.23 -102.13
CA LEU A 878 -90.25 52.46 -100.76
C LEU A 878 -89.19 51.45 -100.24
N ALA A 879 -89.07 50.26 -100.82
CA ALA A 879 -88.26 49.15 -100.28
C ALA A 879 -86.73 49.37 -100.27
N SER A 880 -86.20 50.41 -100.92
CA SER A 880 -84.75 50.60 -101.10
C SER A 880 -84.00 51.16 -99.88
N THR A 881 -84.72 51.78 -98.93
CA THR A 881 -84.09 52.57 -97.85
C THR A 881 -83.75 51.75 -96.60
N GLU A 882 -84.60 50.82 -96.19
CA GLU A 882 -84.40 50.03 -94.97
C GLU A 882 -83.16 49.14 -95.02
N ILE A 883 -82.90 48.50 -96.17
CA ILE A 883 -81.78 47.58 -96.42
C ILE A 883 -80.43 48.20 -96.04
N LYS A 884 -80.24 49.49 -96.36
CA LYS A 884 -79.00 50.24 -96.07
C LYS A 884 -78.78 50.45 -94.56
N SER A 885 -79.87 50.59 -93.79
CA SER A 885 -79.83 50.83 -92.33
C SER A 885 -79.44 49.59 -91.50
N LEU A 886 -79.62 48.40 -92.07
CA LEU A 886 -79.28 47.12 -91.42
C LEU A 886 -77.82 46.75 -91.66
N SER A 887 -77.31 46.96 -92.88
CA SER A 887 -75.91 46.70 -93.25
C SER A 887 -74.92 47.46 -92.36
N ALA A 888 -75.16 48.76 -92.11
CA ALA A 888 -74.31 49.58 -91.23
C ALA A 888 -74.29 49.10 -89.77
N ARG A 889 -75.35 48.40 -89.32
CA ARG A 889 -75.45 47.85 -87.95
C ARG A 889 -74.60 46.58 -87.80
N ALA A 890 -74.57 45.72 -88.81
CA ALA A 890 -73.73 44.52 -88.84
C ALA A 890 -72.23 44.86 -88.75
N GLN A 891 -71.75 45.78 -89.59
CA GLN A 891 -70.34 46.20 -89.63
C GLN A 891 -69.81 46.74 -88.28
N ASN A 892 -70.68 47.33 -87.44
CA ASN A 892 -70.29 47.82 -86.12
C ASN A 892 -70.29 46.72 -85.03
N ALA A 893 -71.00 45.61 -85.23
CA ALA A 893 -70.87 44.44 -84.37
C ALA A 893 -69.57 43.67 -84.68
N GLU A 894 -69.27 43.52 -85.97
CA GLU A 894 -68.07 42.85 -86.50
C GLU A 894 -66.76 43.47 -85.96
N ARG A 895 -66.65 44.81 -85.99
CA ARG A 895 -65.51 45.55 -85.38
C ARG A 895 -65.36 45.32 -83.88
N ARG A 896 -66.47 45.12 -83.14
CA ARG A 896 -66.43 44.84 -81.69
C ARG A 896 -65.96 43.41 -81.41
N LEU A 897 -66.36 42.45 -82.24
CA LEU A 897 -65.86 41.07 -82.19
C LEU A 897 -64.34 41.02 -82.42
N GLN A 898 -63.87 41.70 -83.48
CA GLN A 898 -62.44 41.77 -83.81
C GLN A 898 -61.61 42.33 -82.64
N ASN A 899 -62.07 43.41 -81.99
CA ASN A 899 -61.38 44.00 -80.84
C ASN A 899 -61.37 43.06 -79.61
N ALA A 900 -62.44 42.30 -79.38
CA ALA A 900 -62.49 41.31 -78.30
C ALA A 900 -61.53 40.13 -78.55
N GLN A 901 -61.44 39.65 -79.79
CA GLN A 901 -60.50 38.60 -80.21
C GLN A 901 -59.05 39.06 -80.04
N ASN A 902 -58.72 40.28 -80.44
CA ASN A 902 -57.37 40.85 -80.26
C ASN A 902 -56.98 40.99 -78.77
N LEU A 903 -57.93 41.31 -77.89
CA LEU A 903 -57.70 41.37 -76.44
C LEU A 903 -57.53 39.99 -75.81
N LEU A 904 -58.24 38.96 -76.31
CA LEU A 904 -58.08 37.58 -75.86
C LEU A 904 -56.68 37.04 -76.23
N ALA A 905 -56.28 37.17 -77.49
CA ALA A 905 -54.96 36.73 -77.96
C ALA A 905 -53.82 37.41 -77.18
N ALA A 906 -53.95 38.71 -76.88
CA ALA A 906 -52.98 39.45 -76.07
C ALA A 906 -52.96 39.05 -74.57
N ALA A 907 -54.01 38.38 -74.08
CA ALA A 907 -54.03 37.78 -72.74
C ALA A 907 -53.40 36.38 -72.74
N GLU A 908 -53.70 35.58 -73.76
CA GLU A 908 -53.09 34.25 -73.98
C GLU A 908 -51.56 34.35 -74.15
N GLU A 909 -51.08 35.31 -74.96
CA GLU A 909 -49.64 35.55 -75.17
C GLU A 909 -48.92 35.96 -73.86
N ARG A 910 -49.59 36.72 -72.97
CA ARG A 910 -49.04 37.05 -71.65
C ARG A 910 -48.97 35.83 -70.74
N PHE A 911 -49.97 34.95 -70.82
CA PHE A 911 -50.00 33.72 -70.04
C PHE A 911 -48.90 32.74 -70.48
N THR A 912 -48.69 32.56 -71.79
CA THR A 912 -47.60 31.72 -72.30
C THR A 912 -46.24 32.29 -71.92
N GLN A 913 -45.99 33.59 -72.12
CA GLN A 913 -44.74 34.25 -71.70
C GLN A 913 -44.48 34.13 -70.18
N GLN A 914 -45.52 34.11 -69.35
CA GLN A 914 -45.37 33.89 -67.90
C GLN A 914 -45.09 32.42 -67.57
N SER A 915 -45.74 31.47 -68.26
CA SER A 915 -45.47 30.04 -68.13
C SER A 915 -44.04 29.67 -68.55
N GLU A 916 -43.54 30.24 -69.65
CA GLU A 916 -42.16 30.07 -70.12
C GLU A 916 -41.14 30.62 -69.11
N ARG A 917 -41.41 31.77 -68.50
CA ARG A 917 -40.55 32.34 -67.45
C ARG A 917 -40.52 31.47 -66.19
N ASN A 918 -41.67 30.92 -65.78
CA ASN A 918 -41.73 29.99 -64.66
C ASN A 918 -40.93 28.71 -64.96
N SER A 919 -41.20 28.04 -66.08
CA SER A 919 -40.47 26.84 -66.54
C SER A 919 -38.96 27.10 -66.67
N GLY A 920 -38.56 28.23 -67.25
CA GLY A 920 -37.16 28.66 -67.36
C GLY A 920 -36.50 29.00 -66.02
N SER A 921 -37.27 29.28 -64.96
CA SER A 921 -36.77 29.44 -63.59
C SER A 921 -36.66 28.10 -62.86
N GLU A 922 -37.64 27.22 -63.07
CA GLU A 922 -37.74 25.88 -62.49
C GLU A 922 -36.61 24.98 -63.00
N MET A 923 -36.33 24.99 -64.30
CA MET A 923 -35.18 24.31 -64.90
C MET A 923 -33.83 24.81 -64.34
N ARG A 924 -33.73 26.08 -63.93
CA ARG A 924 -32.54 26.65 -63.25
C ARG A 924 -32.48 26.34 -61.75
N TRP A 925 -33.60 25.96 -61.13
CA TRP A 925 -33.60 25.38 -59.79
C TRP A 925 -33.18 23.91 -59.85
N GLU A 926 -33.79 23.11 -60.73
CA GLU A 926 -33.39 21.72 -60.97
C GLU A 926 -31.90 21.57 -61.28
N ALA A 927 -31.36 22.39 -62.19
CA ALA A 927 -29.96 22.33 -62.57
C ALA A 927 -29.03 22.57 -61.36
N ARG A 928 -29.37 23.52 -60.48
CA ARG A 928 -28.61 23.79 -59.25
C ARG A 928 -28.76 22.67 -58.22
N VAL A 929 -29.96 22.11 -58.05
CA VAL A 929 -30.18 20.94 -57.17
C VAL A 929 -29.34 19.76 -57.63
N LYS A 930 -29.37 19.43 -58.93
CA LYS A 930 -28.56 18.37 -59.54
C LYS A 930 -27.05 18.63 -59.40
N GLU A 931 -26.62 19.89 -59.46
CA GLU A 931 -25.22 20.27 -59.19
C GLU A 931 -24.84 20.08 -57.71
N TYR A 932 -25.68 20.50 -56.75
CA TYR A 932 -25.43 20.29 -55.33
C TYR A 932 -25.42 18.81 -54.96
N GLU A 933 -26.35 18.00 -55.49
CA GLU A 933 -26.31 16.54 -55.35
C GLU A 933 -25.00 15.96 -55.89
N GLY A 934 -24.55 16.41 -57.07
CA GLY A 934 -23.28 15.98 -57.66
C GLY A 934 -22.07 16.33 -56.77
N ARG A 935 -22.05 17.54 -56.21
CA ARG A 935 -21.01 17.99 -55.26
C ARG A 935 -21.02 17.17 -53.96
N VAL A 936 -22.19 16.85 -53.42
CA VAL A 936 -22.33 15.99 -52.22
C VAL A 936 -21.87 14.56 -52.49
N ARG A 937 -22.32 13.93 -53.60
CA ARG A 937 -21.86 12.59 -54.00
C ARG A 937 -20.35 12.54 -54.20
N ALA A 938 -19.77 13.56 -54.85
CA ALA A 938 -18.32 13.65 -55.04
C ALA A 938 -17.55 13.79 -53.71
N ALA A 939 -18.08 14.54 -52.74
CA ALA A 939 -17.50 14.64 -51.40
C ALA A 939 -17.60 13.31 -50.63
N GLU A 940 -18.74 12.62 -50.67
CA GLU A 940 -18.88 11.28 -50.09
C GLU A 940 -17.91 10.27 -50.70
N GLU A 941 -17.76 10.25 -52.03
CA GLU A 941 -16.80 9.36 -52.68
C GLU A 941 -15.35 9.71 -52.31
N LYS A 942 -15.02 11.00 -52.14
CA LYS A 942 -13.70 11.42 -51.66
C LYS A 942 -13.45 10.87 -50.25
N VAL A 943 -14.40 10.99 -49.33
CA VAL A 943 -14.32 10.41 -47.98
C VAL A 943 -14.25 8.87 -48.02
N LYS A 944 -14.97 8.22 -48.94
CA LYS A 944 -14.88 6.75 -49.16
C LYS A 944 -13.47 6.34 -49.64
N ARG A 945 -12.88 7.08 -50.60
CA ARG A 945 -11.50 6.87 -51.08
C ARG A 945 -10.45 7.14 -49.99
N GLU A 946 -10.62 8.20 -49.20
CA GLU A 946 -9.71 8.53 -48.09
C GLU A 946 -9.77 7.49 -46.96
N ARG A 947 -10.97 7.01 -46.60
CA ARG A 947 -11.15 5.90 -45.66
C ARG A 947 -10.56 4.59 -46.18
N GLN A 948 -10.67 4.31 -47.48
CA GLN A 948 -10.08 3.12 -48.09
C GLN A 948 -8.55 3.19 -48.10
N GLY A 949 -7.96 4.31 -48.55
CA GLY A 949 -6.52 4.53 -48.51
C GLY A 949 -5.93 4.57 -47.08
N ALA A 950 -6.72 4.97 -46.09
CA ALA A 950 -6.34 4.85 -44.67
C ALA A 950 -6.30 3.37 -44.23
N LYS A 951 -7.29 2.56 -44.60
CA LYS A 951 -7.30 1.11 -44.34
C LYS A 951 -6.12 0.40 -44.99
N GLU A 952 -5.84 0.72 -46.25
CA GLU A 952 -4.71 0.17 -47.01
C GLU A 952 -3.39 0.45 -46.30
N ARG A 953 -3.12 1.72 -45.91
CA ARG A 953 -1.94 2.08 -45.10
C ARG A 953 -1.88 1.35 -43.76
N THR A 954 -2.99 1.16 -43.05
CA THR A 954 -2.97 0.37 -41.80
C THR A 954 -2.60 -1.09 -42.07
N THR A 955 -3.10 -1.71 -43.14
CA THR A 955 -2.72 -3.08 -43.51
C THR A 955 -1.28 -3.19 -44.03
N GLU A 956 -0.76 -2.18 -44.72
CA GLU A 956 0.65 -2.10 -45.11
C GLU A 956 1.56 -2.01 -43.87
N LEU A 957 1.22 -1.14 -42.91
CA LEU A 957 1.93 -1.00 -41.65
C LEU A 957 1.89 -2.30 -40.84
N GLU A 958 0.73 -2.93 -40.67
CA GLU A 958 0.61 -4.23 -40.01
C GLU A 958 1.47 -5.31 -40.68
N ASN A 959 1.49 -5.37 -42.01
CA ASN A 959 2.32 -6.32 -42.74
C ASN A 959 3.83 -6.02 -42.57
N ALA A 960 4.22 -4.74 -42.53
CA ALA A 960 5.58 -4.33 -42.21
C ALA A 960 5.97 -4.72 -40.77
N ILE A 961 5.10 -4.47 -39.78
CA ILE A 961 5.27 -4.89 -38.38
C ILE A 961 5.45 -6.42 -38.29
N ARG A 962 4.56 -7.20 -38.91
CA ARG A 962 4.66 -8.68 -38.96
C ARG A 962 5.90 -9.16 -39.72
N SER A 963 6.45 -8.38 -40.65
CA SER A 963 7.72 -8.67 -41.32
C SER A 963 8.91 -8.42 -40.40
N LEU A 964 8.93 -7.27 -39.71
CA LEU A 964 9.95 -6.87 -38.74
C LEU A 964 9.99 -7.78 -37.53
N GLU A 965 8.85 -8.22 -36.99
CA GLU A 965 8.81 -9.21 -35.90
C GLU A 965 9.41 -10.55 -36.34
N ARG A 966 9.12 -11.04 -37.55
CA ARG A 966 9.76 -12.24 -38.11
C ARG A 966 11.25 -12.05 -38.40
N GLN A 967 11.71 -10.84 -38.73
CA GLN A 967 13.14 -10.54 -38.87
C GLN A 967 13.83 -10.56 -37.50
N LEU A 968 13.23 -9.91 -36.50
CA LEU A 968 13.70 -9.88 -35.12
C LEU A 968 13.71 -11.27 -34.46
N GLU A 969 12.79 -12.17 -34.83
CA GLU A 969 12.86 -13.59 -34.46
C GLU A 969 14.02 -14.34 -35.13
N ARG A 970 14.29 -14.09 -36.42
CA ARG A 970 15.43 -14.70 -37.12
C ARG A 970 16.76 -14.21 -36.55
N GLU A 971 16.88 -12.92 -36.25
CA GLU A 971 18.09 -12.37 -35.64
C GLU A 971 18.24 -12.77 -34.18
N LYS A 972 17.16 -12.99 -33.42
CA LYS A 972 17.22 -13.66 -32.12
C LYS A 972 17.71 -15.11 -32.23
N LYS A 973 17.23 -15.87 -33.23
CA LYS A 973 17.68 -17.25 -33.48
C LYS A 973 19.15 -17.29 -33.91
N ARG A 974 19.60 -16.36 -34.77
CA ARG A 974 21.01 -16.17 -35.12
C ARG A 974 21.86 -15.75 -33.92
N SER A 975 21.39 -14.82 -33.10
CA SER A 975 22.08 -14.39 -31.88
C SER A 975 22.21 -15.53 -30.86
N ALA A 976 21.18 -16.37 -30.71
CA ALA A 976 21.26 -17.59 -29.91
C ALA A 976 22.28 -18.58 -30.49
N GLN A 977 22.20 -18.89 -31.80
CA GLN A 977 23.15 -19.78 -32.49
C GLN A 977 24.59 -19.26 -32.44
N LEU A 978 24.80 -17.94 -32.52
CA LEU A 978 26.11 -17.31 -32.35
C LEU A 978 26.59 -17.35 -30.90
N SER A 979 25.69 -17.26 -29.91
CA SER A 979 26.03 -17.51 -28.50
C SER A 979 26.41 -18.97 -28.27
N ASP A 980 25.69 -19.93 -28.87
CA ASP A 980 26.03 -21.35 -28.83
C ASP A 980 27.39 -21.63 -29.49
N MET A 981 27.66 -21.06 -30.66
CA MET A 981 28.97 -21.17 -31.32
C MET A 981 30.10 -20.46 -30.54
N ASN A 982 29.82 -19.33 -29.91
CA ASN A 982 30.82 -18.59 -29.14
C ASN A 982 31.13 -19.30 -27.81
N ASP A 983 30.13 -19.90 -27.16
CA ASP A 983 30.34 -20.72 -25.97
C ASP A 983 30.99 -22.07 -26.30
N LEU A 984 30.74 -22.64 -27.49
CA LEU A 984 31.53 -23.76 -28.03
C LEU A 984 33.01 -23.37 -28.25
N ASN A 985 33.27 -22.15 -28.76
CA ASN A 985 34.65 -21.64 -28.91
C ASN A 985 35.31 -21.34 -27.55
N LYS A 986 34.59 -20.78 -26.57
CA LYS A 986 35.09 -20.59 -25.18
C LYS A 986 35.58 -21.90 -24.55
N VAL A 987 34.98 -23.04 -24.93
CA VAL A 987 35.33 -24.37 -24.41
C VAL A 987 36.63 -24.92 -25.02
N ASN A 988 37.18 -24.34 -26.09
CA ASN A 988 38.41 -24.83 -26.74
C ASN A 988 39.58 -23.82 -26.84
N PRO A 989 40.18 -23.39 -25.71
CA PRO A 989 41.46 -22.68 -25.70
C PRO A 989 42.65 -23.65 -25.59
N GLY A 990 42.80 -24.64 -26.48
CA GLY A 990 44.00 -25.50 -26.44
C GLY A 990 44.09 -26.72 -27.38
N SER A 991 44.47 -26.50 -28.65
CA SER A 991 45.26 -27.44 -29.47
C SER A 991 45.75 -26.74 -30.75
N SER A 992 46.97 -26.87 -31.29
CA SER A 992 48.17 -27.65 -30.90
C SER A 992 47.94 -29.12 -30.55
#